data_AF-A0A848N9K3-F1
#
_entry.id   AF-A0A848N9K3-F1
#
_cell.length_a   1.000
_cell.length_b   1.000
_cell.length_c   1.000
_cell.angle_alpha   90.00
_cell.angle_beta   90.00
_cell.angle_gamma   90.00
#
_symmetry.space_group_name_H-M   'P 1'
#
loop_
_entity.id
_entity.type
_entity.pdbx_description
1 polymer ?
#
loop_
_entity_poly.entity_id
_entity_poly.type
_entity_poly.pdbx_seq_one_letter_code
_entity_poly.pdbx_strand_id
1 'polypeptide(L)'
;MKSNVSKKLIAMFCLVSLNAYSKNNLEYKRDFNKAEVFNLLRKDTLVKASENSLESSIIDSRVATTVLDWTKAPNSYIFDPAQDGEGLYVPVKKAYEMWRSYKYLASAGVIKGKATADVLWEDVPGLIKSGPNYDLEIVDSGESGKIKVMINKAKKGNAVIAFRLNGEIFWSWHIWVTDDPTNGSTYKSFAGVRRQRSNGVIENIPDGDWKWMDRNLGAITNSNTNGEWNRSGGLLYQWGRKDPIPPLVLRGNDFYEVSGSIGRVRHRGAKNFTNAVNFDALRKFVLLSNATLDNNLQLSVKNPLSLIYVNKNDNSGPAYYNNNANLMVNWFGRSSTIADNRLPELNLWSDNSKGIASANYNFFSSNAPYRDKSPFDPCPNGWRIPSMLVPNLASGSYIDDIRIDYSPFGVQTTTGKNAFEASGYHIIKPNDTNVPAFMTGFKVYPNVGFDLSNVGNNNMGVFPGTGLIAINTQGGQYTDQHHVALWTATLTRFFDTTPAVSARALFMVPDKYQNDTPDPTNPTIKGRYWYQPTSSAKTSDANGCRCIKDPLYVVNGYDFPTQYLNANTEYVEGLNNPNTYQVIKSASASTVEIPVTKAFSVQSQLLNNPEILNSTNFNNLKANVLWSTNTGLINTVTIANPSPGSVSDLINSKILVTLNPNQSGNAVVTLHNESTANPVYWSWHIWVTDSAVGSYNYTTELPNAVATNYVNYVTRGDVLKTEFMDRNLGATDAFPVIANPLAPTVAEYEKIRASTGLQYQWGRKDPIPSFQFADNRAPYDIFLGNVNTNGAVAYTTLSAGVYNNVSGSYIIHYDTYTNGSNANILSTDKTSDKVAKVLSYSVKNPLVYMVPSTFSPYNTAVPNYTNGTDWLLNETNVAADRWGRGGKKSPFDPCPEGWRIPDVTDVAIVANRDYGLSPWYKKDKKAATSYSVINDYLGVRVQNSTASTVGYTFNDASYPVGNYPNSGSRGFRSVIANQTAQGTFEINNFQYPGIWTAALNSNYIGRPVNLLFNASSNAMIAFHDNNDPYFGMNCRCVKIKYDQNGNEAGSIPAIPVTAGASVKASNVFTQTEIIQKENENKITLFPNPVKDVLYIKANDRKDYYFQIYNASGQIVKSGKFENAQTDVSSLSSGVYLVRVNNSEVIVKIIKQ
;
A
#
# COMPACT_ATOMS: atom_id res chain seq x y z
N MET A 1 -4.55 52.71 30.40
CA MET A 1 -4.80 53.77 31.40
C MET A 1 -5.82 54.73 30.81
N LYS A 2 -6.94 55.03 31.52
CA LYS A 2 -8.12 55.79 31.01
C LYS A 2 -8.83 55.09 29.81
N SER A 3 -10.13 55.23 29.53
CA SER A 3 -11.36 55.45 30.32
C SER A 3 -12.54 54.93 29.45
N ASN A 4 -13.60 54.27 29.95
CA ASN A 4 -14.80 54.83 30.61
C ASN A 4 -15.44 56.05 29.87
N VAL A 5 -16.77 56.16 29.66
CA VAL A 5 -17.93 55.25 29.91
C VAL A 5 -19.24 55.81 29.26
N SER A 6 -20.37 55.06 29.26
CA SER A 6 -21.79 55.55 29.14
C SER A 6 -22.32 56.06 27.76
N LYS A 7 -23.62 56.04 27.38
CA LYS A 7 -24.89 55.33 27.79
C LYS A 7 -25.95 55.42 26.66
N LYS A 8 -27.12 54.76 26.81
CA LYS A 8 -28.35 54.90 25.98
C LYS A 8 -29.33 55.96 26.55
N LEU A 9 -30.19 56.55 25.69
CA LEU A 9 -31.68 56.72 25.77
C LEU A 9 -32.12 57.58 24.55
N ILE A 10 -33.07 57.20 23.67
CA ILE A 10 -34.56 57.18 23.74
C ILE A 10 -35.25 58.56 23.82
N ALA A 11 -35.80 59.04 22.70
CA ALA A 11 -37.10 59.73 22.49
C ALA A 11 -37.25 60.19 21.02
N MET A 12 -38.38 60.71 20.51
CA MET A 12 -39.73 60.13 20.23
C MET A 12 -40.51 61.13 19.32
N PHE A 13 -41.52 60.70 18.54
CA PHE A 13 -42.41 61.53 17.67
C PHE A 13 -41.74 62.15 16.41
N CYS A 14 -42.39 62.51 15.28
CA CYS A 14 -43.79 62.60 14.78
C CYS A 14 -43.74 62.58 13.20
N LEU A 15 -44.77 62.40 12.34
CA LEU A 15 -46.15 61.88 12.38
C LEU A 15 -46.70 61.66 10.91
N VAL A 16 -47.72 60.80 10.71
CA VAL A 16 -48.82 60.81 9.66
C VAL A 16 -48.50 61.22 8.19
N SER A 17 -48.77 60.38 7.18
CA SER A 17 -50.13 60.09 6.60
C SER A 17 -50.14 58.75 5.81
N LEU A 18 -51.19 57.90 5.86
CA LEU A 18 -52.51 57.93 5.15
C LEU A 18 -52.35 58.00 3.61
N ASN A 19 -52.98 57.23 2.71
CA ASN A 19 -54.02 56.15 2.77
C ASN A 19 -54.10 55.48 1.34
N ALA A 20 -54.83 54.40 0.98
CA ALA A 20 -55.68 53.40 1.67
C ALA A 20 -56.08 52.20 0.74
N TYR A 21 -56.42 51.03 1.32
CA TYR A 21 -57.38 49.98 0.89
C TYR A 21 -57.35 49.23 -0.49
N SER A 22 -57.57 47.89 -0.38
CA SER A 22 -58.52 47.05 -1.17
C SER A 22 -58.10 46.17 -2.37
N LYS A 23 -58.07 44.84 -2.10
CA LYS A 23 -58.61 43.68 -2.88
C LYS A 23 -57.99 43.16 -4.20
N ASN A 24 -57.65 41.86 -4.12
CA ASN A 24 -57.99 40.74 -5.03
C ASN A 24 -57.44 40.65 -6.46
N ASN A 25 -56.71 39.53 -6.69
CA ASN A 25 -56.77 38.56 -7.80
C ASN A 25 -57.28 39.01 -9.18
N LEU A 26 -56.44 38.78 -10.21
CA LEU A 26 -56.70 37.75 -11.24
C LEU A 26 -55.44 37.42 -12.06
N GLU A 27 -55.48 36.32 -12.81
CA GLU A 27 -54.45 35.89 -13.76
C GLU A 27 -54.55 36.76 -15.06
N TYR A 28 -53.55 36.89 -15.95
CA TYR A 28 -52.82 35.82 -16.66
C TYR A 28 -51.56 36.37 -17.40
N LYS A 29 -50.96 35.53 -18.26
CA LYS A 29 -49.72 35.71 -19.07
C LYS A 29 -49.88 36.77 -20.19
N ARG A 30 -48.86 37.28 -20.92
CA ARG A 30 -47.41 36.97 -21.07
C ARG A 30 -46.68 38.15 -21.78
N ASP A 31 -45.33 38.15 -21.78
CA ASP A 31 -44.37 38.65 -22.82
C ASP A 31 -43.15 39.41 -22.25
N PHE A 32 -42.00 39.58 -22.92
CA PHE A 32 -41.16 38.63 -23.69
C PHE A 32 -39.77 39.28 -23.94
N ASN A 33 -38.64 38.59 -23.69
CA ASN A 33 -37.25 39.01 -24.03
C ASN A 33 -36.73 40.31 -23.33
N LYS A 34 -35.44 40.62 -23.17
CA LYS A 34 -34.11 40.00 -23.41
C LYS A 34 -33.18 40.50 -22.25
N ALA A 35 -31.95 40.06 -21.97
CA ALA A 35 -30.90 39.52 -22.83
C ALA A 35 -29.89 38.61 -22.10
N GLU A 36 -29.28 37.71 -22.89
CA GLU A 36 -27.86 37.30 -22.91
C GLU A 36 -27.10 36.90 -21.63
N VAL A 37 -26.62 35.65 -21.65
CA VAL A 37 -25.60 35.09 -20.76
C VAL A 37 -24.46 34.56 -21.62
N PHE A 38 -23.21 34.94 -21.32
CA PHE A 38 -22.03 34.30 -21.91
C PHE A 38 -21.79 32.95 -21.24
N ASN A 39 -22.01 31.86 -21.99
CA ASN A 39 -21.70 30.50 -21.55
C ASN A 39 -20.28 30.09 -21.96
N LEU A 40 -19.54 29.49 -21.04
CA LEU A 40 -18.28 28.81 -21.33
C LEU A 40 -18.25 27.52 -20.49
N LEU A 41 -18.63 26.40 -21.12
CA LEU A 41 -18.76 25.09 -20.48
C LEU A 41 -17.99 24.00 -21.23
N ARG A 42 -17.62 22.97 -20.47
CA ARG A 42 -16.65 21.93 -20.83
C ARG A 42 -17.11 21.04 -21.98
N LYS A 43 -16.14 20.54 -22.75
CA LYS A 43 -16.28 19.28 -23.49
C LYS A 43 -15.65 18.15 -22.68
N ASP A 44 -16.38 17.05 -22.54
CA ASP A 44 -15.81 15.72 -22.39
C ASP A 44 -16.04 14.96 -23.70
N THR A 45 -15.02 14.29 -24.25
CA THR A 45 -15.09 13.00 -25.01
C THR A 45 -13.79 12.70 -25.75
N LEU A 46 -13.44 11.41 -25.82
CA LEU A 46 -12.50 10.83 -26.79
C LEU A 46 -13.08 9.56 -27.43
N VAL A 47 -13.96 9.73 -28.42
CA VAL A 47 -14.25 8.71 -29.45
C VAL A 47 -14.46 9.43 -30.79
N LYS A 48 -13.92 8.88 -31.88
CA LYS A 48 -14.17 9.33 -33.26
C LYS A 48 -14.97 8.28 -34.03
N ALA A 49 -16.08 8.66 -34.66
CA ALA A 49 -16.52 8.11 -35.95
C ALA A 49 -17.67 8.94 -36.56
N SER A 50 -17.65 9.04 -37.91
CA SER A 50 -18.77 9.24 -38.85
C SER A 50 -19.91 10.24 -38.54
N GLU A 51 -20.12 11.15 -39.48
CA GLU A 51 -21.34 11.95 -39.62
C GLU A 51 -22.55 11.07 -40.00
N ASN A 52 -23.71 11.32 -39.38
CA ASN A 52 -24.92 11.68 -40.12
C ASN A 52 -25.99 12.31 -39.21
N SER A 53 -27.04 12.84 -39.82
CA SER A 53 -27.98 13.82 -39.25
C SER A 53 -29.33 13.22 -38.82
N LEU A 54 -30.10 14.02 -38.04
CA LEU A 54 -31.56 13.91 -37.79
C LEU A 54 -32.02 12.58 -37.11
N GLU A 55 -32.59 12.56 -35.90
CA GLU A 55 -33.61 13.46 -35.35
C GLU A 55 -33.53 13.55 -33.82
N SER A 56 -33.84 14.73 -33.26
CA SER A 56 -34.02 14.92 -31.82
C SER A 56 -35.31 15.66 -31.54
N SER A 57 -36.29 14.99 -30.93
CA SER A 57 -37.44 15.65 -30.31
C SER A 57 -37.86 14.91 -29.06
N ILE A 58 -38.23 15.65 -28.00
CA ILE A 58 -38.65 15.14 -26.67
C ILE A 58 -37.46 14.45 -25.95
N ILE A 59 -36.95 14.92 -24.79
CA ILE A 59 -37.56 15.68 -23.69
C ILE A 59 -36.64 16.85 -23.29
N ASP A 60 -37.20 18.05 -23.13
CA ASP A 60 -36.66 19.05 -22.19
C ASP A 60 -37.77 19.63 -21.32
N SER A 61 -37.65 19.44 -20.00
CA SER A 61 -37.93 20.48 -18.99
C SER A 61 -37.78 19.91 -17.56
N ARG A 62 -37.30 20.78 -16.66
CA ARG A 62 -37.21 20.67 -15.17
C ARG A 62 -35.84 20.28 -14.60
N VAL A 63 -34.91 21.24 -14.61
CA VAL A 63 -33.95 21.39 -13.51
C VAL A 63 -34.50 22.44 -12.55
N ALA A 64 -35.06 22.01 -11.42
CA ALA A 64 -35.29 22.89 -10.28
C ALA A 64 -34.01 22.92 -9.43
N THR A 65 -33.61 24.08 -8.93
CA THR A 65 -32.45 24.24 -8.04
C THR A 65 -32.77 23.71 -6.63
N THR A 66 -32.70 22.39 -6.48
CA THR A 66 -32.89 21.71 -5.19
C THR A 66 -31.83 22.15 -4.18
N VAL A 67 -32.27 22.71 -3.06
CA VAL A 67 -31.40 23.03 -1.93
C VAL A 67 -30.89 21.73 -1.31
N LEU A 68 -29.60 21.44 -1.48
CA LEU A 68 -28.98 20.20 -0.98
C LEU A 68 -29.02 20.11 0.54
N ASP A 69 -29.33 18.92 1.06
CA ASP A 69 -29.30 18.59 2.49
C ASP A 69 -27.84 18.38 2.96
N TRP A 70 -27.22 19.47 3.42
CA TRP A 70 -25.83 19.51 3.88
C TRP A 70 -25.53 18.61 5.08
N THR A 71 -26.53 18.04 5.77
CA THR A 71 -26.27 17.03 6.80
C THR A 71 -25.81 15.69 6.19
N LYS A 72 -26.20 15.42 4.94
CA LYS A 72 -25.86 14.21 4.17
C LYS A 72 -24.55 14.30 3.37
N ALA A 73 -23.90 15.47 3.36
CA ALA A 73 -22.58 15.64 2.75
C ALA A 73 -21.57 14.60 3.30
N PRO A 74 -20.56 14.18 2.51
CA PRO A 74 -19.72 13.04 2.85
C PRO A 74 -18.91 13.21 4.15
N ASN A 75 -18.61 12.09 4.79
CA ASN A 75 -17.66 12.00 5.92
C ASN A 75 -16.25 11.58 5.48
N SER A 76 -16.13 10.98 4.29
CA SER A 76 -14.86 10.54 3.71
C SER A 76 -14.71 11.04 2.27
N TYR A 77 -13.49 11.33 1.84
CA TYR A 77 -13.16 11.74 0.48
C TYR A 77 -12.14 10.78 -0.13
N ILE A 78 -12.39 10.36 -1.38
CA ILE A 78 -11.43 9.58 -2.19
C ILE A 78 -10.54 10.56 -2.95
N PHE A 79 -9.26 10.23 -3.04
CA PHE A 79 -8.31 10.88 -3.94
C PHE A 79 -7.46 9.81 -4.64
N ASP A 80 -7.51 9.76 -5.97
CA ASP A 80 -6.68 8.88 -6.80
C ASP A 80 -5.42 9.64 -7.29
N PRO A 81 -4.22 9.26 -6.81
CA PRO A 81 -2.97 9.88 -7.23
C PRO A 81 -2.69 9.84 -8.74
N ALA A 82 -3.32 8.95 -9.50
CA ALA A 82 -3.15 8.84 -10.95
C ALA A 82 -4.16 9.67 -11.75
N GLN A 83 -5.32 10.01 -11.17
CA GLN A 83 -6.45 10.62 -11.90
C GLN A 83 -6.80 12.04 -11.44
N ASP A 84 -6.68 12.31 -10.14
CA ASP A 84 -7.06 13.60 -9.55
C ASP A 84 -5.95 14.66 -9.68
N GLY A 85 -6.28 15.91 -9.31
CA GLY A 85 -5.36 17.06 -9.36
C GLY A 85 -4.28 17.06 -8.26
N GLU A 86 -4.01 18.21 -7.63
CA GLU A 86 -3.01 18.33 -6.55
C GLU A 86 -3.56 18.06 -5.13
N GLY A 87 -4.86 17.83 -5.03
CA GLY A 87 -5.57 17.65 -3.77
C GLY A 87 -7.05 17.99 -3.92
N LEU A 88 -7.72 18.28 -2.79
CA LEU A 88 -9.17 18.50 -2.76
C LEU A 88 -9.60 19.54 -1.73
N TYR A 89 -10.84 20.01 -1.87
CA TYR A 89 -11.51 20.86 -0.90
C TYR A 89 -12.53 20.08 -0.05
N VAL A 90 -12.52 20.30 1.26
CA VAL A 90 -13.53 19.81 2.20
C VAL A 90 -14.36 20.99 2.74
N PRO A 91 -15.63 21.14 2.32
CA PRO A 91 -16.48 22.24 2.79
C PRO A 91 -16.84 22.11 4.28
N VAL A 92 -16.56 23.16 5.07
CA VAL A 92 -16.84 23.14 6.51
C VAL A 92 -18.34 23.25 6.82
N LYS A 93 -19.17 23.60 5.82
CA LYS A 93 -20.61 23.80 5.98
C LYS A 93 -21.32 22.63 6.68
N LYS A 94 -20.92 21.38 6.40
CA LYS A 94 -21.50 20.21 7.10
C LYS A 94 -21.38 20.33 8.62
N ALA A 95 -20.24 20.80 9.14
CA ALA A 95 -20.02 20.95 10.57
C ALA A 95 -21.02 21.95 11.18
N TYR A 96 -21.20 23.11 10.55
CA TYR A 96 -22.17 24.12 10.98
C TYR A 96 -23.61 23.61 10.94
N GLU A 97 -24.02 22.93 9.86
CA GLU A 97 -25.38 22.41 9.73
C GLU A 97 -25.68 21.27 10.73
N MET A 98 -24.69 20.41 11.01
CA MET A 98 -24.81 19.36 12.03
C MET A 98 -24.99 19.94 13.44
N TRP A 99 -24.13 20.88 13.87
CA TRP A 99 -24.24 21.51 15.18
C TRP A 99 -25.39 22.53 15.29
N ARG A 100 -25.99 22.97 14.18
CA ARG A 100 -27.20 23.79 14.18
C ARG A 100 -28.48 22.97 14.25
N SER A 101 -28.59 21.91 13.45
CA SER A 101 -29.88 21.28 13.13
C SER A 101 -30.05 19.84 13.61
N TYR A 102 -28.95 19.10 13.83
CA TYR A 102 -29.06 17.70 14.22
C TYR A 102 -29.41 17.59 15.70
N LYS A 103 -30.62 17.11 16.00
CA LYS A 103 -31.26 17.06 17.35
C LYS A 103 -30.39 16.61 18.54
N TYR A 104 -29.34 15.81 18.33
CA TYR A 104 -28.46 15.30 19.39
C TYR A 104 -27.09 16.05 19.49
N LEU A 105 -26.85 17.01 18.59
CA LEU A 105 -25.71 17.94 18.59
C LEU A 105 -26.14 19.43 18.64
N ALA A 106 -27.42 19.74 18.48
CA ALA A 106 -27.92 21.09 18.22
C ALA A 106 -27.58 22.09 19.33
N SER A 107 -26.79 23.13 19.00
CA SER A 107 -26.50 24.25 19.89
C SER A 107 -27.62 25.29 19.86
N ALA A 108 -28.14 25.69 21.03
CA ALA A 108 -29.24 26.65 21.16
C ALA A 108 -28.85 28.14 20.89
N GLY A 109 -27.87 28.40 20.02
CA GLY A 109 -27.33 29.74 19.77
C GLY A 109 -26.42 29.84 18.55
N VAL A 110 -25.89 31.04 18.30
CA VAL A 110 -25.04 31.32 17.13
C VAL A 110 -23.63 30.72 17.32
N ILE A 111 -23.26 29.81 16.43
CA ILE A 111 -21.92 29.20 16.38
C ILE A 111 -20.88 30.29 16.05
N LYS A 112 -19.93 30.54 16.95
CA LYS A 112 -18.88 31.57 16.81
C LYS A 112 -17.54 31.09 17.36
N GLY A 113 -16.46 31.37 16.66
CA GLY A 113 -15.09 31.13 17.14
C GLY A 113 -14.04 31.39 16.06
N LYS A 114 -12.76 31.37 16.45
CA LYS A 114 -11.65 31.30 15.50
C LYS A 114 -11.67 29.92 14.84
N ALA A 115 -11.87 29.89 13.53
CA ALA A 115 -11.75 28.69 12.72
C ALA A 115 -10.28 28.34 12.45
N THR A 116 -9.92 27.07 12.60
CA THR A 116 -8.65 26.48 12.13
C THR A 116 -8.88 25.06 11.62
N ALA A 117 -7.95 24.52 10.85
CA ALA A 117 -7.97 23.12 10.42
C ALA A 117 -6.56 22.52 10.48
N ASP A 118 -6.48 21.22 10.69
CA ASP A 118 -5.24 20.49 10.93
C ASP A 118 -5.36 19.01 10.53
N VAL A 119 -4.24 18.37 10.20
CA VAL A 119 -4.17 16.92 10.07
C VAL A 119 -4.11 16.33 11.48
N LEU A 120 -5.24 15.77 11.95
CA LEU A 120 -5.33 15.16 13.26
C LEU A 120 -4.40 13.95 13.36
N TRP A 121 -4.43 13.10 12.33
CA TRP A 121 -3.49 12.01 12.13
C TRP A 121 -3.42 11.57 10.66
N GLU A 122 -2.27 11.05 10.24
CA GLU A 122 -2.03 10.34 8.96
C GLU A 122 -1.26 9.03 9.21
N ASP A 123 -1.50 8.00 8.39
CA ASP A 123 -0.87 6.66 8.51
C ASP A 123 0.47 6.52 7.79
N VAL A 124 0.77 7.45 6.86
CA VAL A 124 2.07 7.61 6.21
C VAL A 124 2.52 9.06 6.45
N PRO A 125 3.63 9.32 7.17
CA PRO A 125 4.07 10.68 7.46
C PRO A 125 4.30 11.52 6.18
N GLY A 126 3.68 12.70 6.13
CA GLY A 126 3.66 13.59 4.98
C GLY A 126 2.90 13.02 3.79
N LEU A 127 1.77 12.34 4.02
CA LEU A 127 0.77 12.02 3.00
C LEU A 127 0.02 13.28 2.60
N ILE A 128 -0.36 14.08 3.60
CA ILE A 128 -0.93 15.42 3.42
C ILE A 128 0.21 16.45 3.47
N LYS A 129 0.31 17.29 2.43
CA LYS A 129 1.28 18.42 2.35
C LYS A 129 0.83 19.55 3.29
N SER A 130 0.99 19.33 4.60
CA SER A 130 0.58 20.24 5.69
C SER A 130 1.66 21.28 6.04
N GLY A 131 1.26 22.37 6.71
CA GLY A 131 2.17 23.38 7.25
C GLY A 131 2.95 22.92 8.50
N PRO A 132 3.59 23.86 9.24
CA PRO A 132 4.04 23.63 10.61
C PRO A 132 2.90 23.12 11.49
N ASN A 133 3.21 22.37 12.56
CA ASN A 133 2.21 21.83 13.51
C ASN A 133 1.06 21.00 12.90
N TYR A 134 1.19 20.57 11.64
CA TYR A 134 0.14 19.95 10.82
C TYR A 134 -1.04 20.87 10.43
N ASP A 135 -0.86 22.19 10.50
CA ASP A 135 -1.87 23.18 10.10
C ASP A 135 -2.27 23.07 8.61
N LEU A 136 -3.54 23.36 8.31
CA LEU A 136 -4.13 23.36 6.96
C LEU A 136 -4.79 24.71 6.63
N GLU A 137 -4.71 25.10 5.36
CA GLU A 137 -5.33 26.33 4.83
C GLU A 137 -6.86 26.19 4.77
N ILE A 138 -7.58 27.21 5.25
CA ILE A 138 -9.02 27.37 5.01
C ILE A 138 -9.19 28.53 4.03
N VAL A 139 -9.79 28.26 2.87
CA VAL A 139 -10.25 29.29 1.92
C VAL A 139 -11.71 29.67 2.21
N ASP A 140 -12.13 30.82 1.68
CA ASP A 140 -13.40 31.48 2.02
C ASP A 140 -13.51 31.78 3.54
N SER A 141 -14.71 32.04 4.08
CA SER A 141 -14.88 32.34 5.51
C SER A 141 -16.23 31.91 6.07
N GLY A 142 -16.27 31.65 7.37
CA GLY A 142 -17.47 31.14 8.05
C GLY A 142 -17.98 29.86 7.42
N GLU A 143 -19.28 29.81 7.10
CA GLU A 143 -19.95 28.59 6.66
C GLU A 143 -19.73 28.25 5.18
N SER A 144 -19.26 29.19 4.35
CA SER A 144 -18.81 28.88 2.99
C SER A 144 -17.37 28.35 2.94
N GLY A 145 -16.67 28.35 4.07
CA GLY A 145 -15.28 27.94 4.19
C GLY A 145 -14.99 26.53 3.66
N LYS A 146 -13.79 26.33 3.13
CA LYS A 146 -13.32 25.02 2.66
C LYS A 146 -11.90 24.78 3.15
N ILE A 147 -11.65 23.63 3.76
CA ILE A 147 -10.29 23.17 4.06
C ILE A 147 -9.66 22.73 2.74
N LYS A 148 -8.48 23.26 2.44
CA LYS A 148 -7.68 22.94 1.25
C LYS A 148 -6.68 21.84 1.62
N VAL A 149 -6.89 20.65 1.07
CA VAL A 149 -6.12 19.45 1.40
C VAL A 149 -5.20 19.10 0.25
N MET A 150 -3.95 19.54 0.32
CA MET A 150 -2.90 19.21 -0.63
C MET A 150 -2.36 17.79 -0.37
N ILE A 151 -2.21 16.96 -1.40
CA ILE A 151 -1.80 15.54 -1.29
C ILE A 151 -0.40 15.34 -1.90
N ASN A 152 0.41 14.44 -1.34
CA ASN A 152 1.62 13.93 -1.98
C ASN A 152 1.27 12.70 -2.83
N LYS A 153 1.30 12.83 -4.16
CA LYS A 153 0.78 11.79 -5.08
C LYS A 153 1.74 10.61 -5.26
N ALA A 154 2.98 10.72 -4.77
CA ALA A 154 3.90 9.59 -4.68
C ALA A 154 3.59 8.62 -3.51
N LYS A 155 2.53 8.88 -2.72
CA LYS A 155 2.13 8.08 -1.56
C LYS A 155 0.66 7.65 -1.64
N LYS A 156 0.33 6.53 -0.99
CA LYS A 156 -1.04 6.08 -0.71
C LYS A 156 -1.24 5.85 0.78
N GLY A 157 -2.44 6.11 1.29
CA GLY A 157 -2.75 5.95 2.71
C GLY A 157 -4.02 6.66 3.15
N ASN A 158 -4.06 6.97 4.43
CA ASN A 158 -5.22 7.51 5.13
C ASN A 158 -4.82 8.65 6.05
N ALA A 159 -5.65 9.69 6.09
CA ALA A 159 -5.58 10.74 7.10
C ALA A 159 -6.97 11.07 7.66
N VAL A 160 -7.02 11.60 8.86
CA VAL A 160 -8.18 12.32 9.38
C VAL A 160 -7.80 13.78 9.57
N ILE A 161 -8.55 14.68 8.95
CA ILE A 161 -8.44 16.12 9.16
C ILE A 161 -9.50 16.58 10.16
N ALA A 162 -9.15 17.58 10.99
CA ALA A 162 -10.07 18.22 11.93
C ALA A 162 -10.39 19.65 11.48
N PHE A 163 -11.64 20.07 11.69
CA PHE A 163 -12.06 21.47 11.72
C PHE A 163 -12.30 21.87 13.17
N ARG A 164 -11.73 22.98 13.61
CA ARG A 164 -11.81 23.46 14.98
C ARG A 164 -12.43 24.83 15.09
N LEU A 165 -13.14 25.06 16.18
CA LEU A 165 -13.56 26.39 16.62
C LEU A 165 -12.97 26.64 18.01
N ASN A 166 -12.18 27.70 18.15
CA ASN A 166 -11.46 28.04 19.39
C ASN A 166 -10.57 26.91 19.94
N GLY A 167 -10.06 26.03 19.06
CA GLY A 167 -9.19 24.89 19.40
C GLY A 167 -9.92 23.56 19.67
N GLU A 168 -11.22 23.58 19.94
CA GLU A 168 -12.03 22.37 20.09
C GLU A 168 -12.40 21.77 18.72
N ILE A 169 -12.31 20.45 18.57
CA ILE A 169 -12.71 19.74 17.35
C ILE A 169 -14.23 19.85 17.18
N PHE A 170 -14.64 20.50 16.10
CA PHE A 170 -16.04 20.74 15.76
C PHE A 170 -16.54 19.72 14.73
N TRP A 171 -15.70 19.32 13.78
CA TRP A 171 -15.95 18.14 12.93
C TRP A 171 -14.63 17.57 12.40
N SER A 172 -14.70 16.42 11.75
CA SER A 172 -13.56 15.72 11.15
C SER A 172 -14.00 14.85 9.98
N TRP A 173 -13.09 14.65 9.02
CA TRP A 173 -13.31 13.86 7.82
C TRP A 173 -12.11 12.95 7.54
N HIS A 174 -12.38 11.77 6.96
CA HIS A 174 -11.36 10.84 6.48
C HIS A 174 -10.97 11.20 5.04
N ILE A 175 -9.67 11.28 4.79
CA ILE A 175 -9.07 11.45 3.47
C ILE A 175 -8.42 10.11 3.10
N TRP A 176 -8.87 9.50 2.01
CA TRP A 176 -8.47 8.18 1.55
C TRP A 176 -7.74 8.31 0.21
N VAL A 177 -6.43 8.12 0.25
CA VAL A 177 -5.53 8.26 -0.91
C VAL A 177 -5.24 6.88 -1.47
N THR A 178 -5.93 6.52 -2.55
CA THR A 178 -5.99 5.17 -3.15
C THR A 178 -6.24 5.27 -4.65
N ASP A 179 -5.76 4.29 -5.43
CA ASP A 179 -6.32 4.04 -6.76
C ASP A 179 -7.84 3.75 -6.68
N ASP A 180 -8.56 4.09 -7.74
CA ASP A 180 -10.03 4.02 -7.87
C ASP A 180 -10.69 2.76 -7.26
N PRO A 181 -11.35 2.89 -6.09
CA PRO A 181 -11.99 1.78 -5.40
C PRO A 181 -13.41 1.48 -5.95
N THR A 182 -13.88 2.21 -6.97
CA THR A 182 -15.26 2.08 -7.47
C THR A 182 -15.48 0.85 -8.35
N ASN A 183 -14.43 0.08 -8.68
CA ASN A 183 -14.47 -1.03 -9.63
C ASN A 183 -14.85 -2.39 -9.05
N GLY A 184 -15.69 -2.40 -8.00
CA GLY A 184 -16.20 -3.61 -7.39
C GLY A 184 -17.36 -4.28 -8.13
N SER A 185 -17.80 -5.40 -7.55
CA SER A 185 -18.86 -6.28 -8.06
C SER A 185 -20.24 -5.61 -8.18
N THR A 186 -21.11 -6.14 -9.04
CA THR A 186 -22.55 -5.81 -9.14
C THR A 186 -23.46 -6.79 -8.38
N TYR A 187 -22.89 -7.73 -7.61
CA TYR A 187 -23.64 -8.83 -6.99
C TYR A 187 -24.72 -8.38 -6.00
N LYS A 188 -25.87 -9.04 -6.10
CA LYS A 188 -27.03 -8.95 -5.20
C LYS A 188 -27.30 -10.34 -4.63
N SER A 189 -27.23 -10.46 -3.31
CA SER A 189 -27.63 -11.68 -2.57
C SER A 189 -29.13 -11.98 -2.72
N PHE A 190 -29.94 -10.94 -2.82
CA PHE A 190 -31.38 -10.99 -3.08
C PHE A 190 -31.71 -10.14 -4.31
N ALA A 191 -32.25 -10.74 -5.37
CA ALA A 191 -32.47 -10.05 -6.64
C ALA A 191 -33.44 -8.85 -6.53
N GLY A 192 -34.52 -8.99 -5.74
CA GLY A 192 -35.58 -7.98 -5.61
C GLY A 192 -35.27 -6.82 -4.65
N VAL A 193 -34.02 -6.35 -4.56
CA VAL A 193 -33.68 -5.20 -3.71
C VAL A 193 -34.40 -3.92 -4.17
N ARG A 194 -35.00 -3.21 -3.21
CA ARG A 194 -35.85 -2.03 -3.45
C ARG A 194 -35.26 -0.75 -2.89
N ARG A 195 -35.65 0.40 -3.43
CA ARG A 195 -35.42 1.75 -2.86
C ARG A 195 -36.73 2.51 -2.70
N GLN A 196 -36.75 3.46 -1.76
CA GLN A 196 -37.86 4.41 -1.59
C GLN A 196 -37.39 5.82 -1.94
N ARG A 197 -38.01 6.42 -2.96
CA ARG A 197 -37.75 7.79 -3.40
C ARG A 197 -38.33 8.82 -2.42
N SER A 198 -37.87 10.07 -2.51
CA SER A 198 -38.32 11.21 -1.69
C SER A 198 -39.84 11.49 -1.81
N ASN A 199 -40.44 11.20 -2.96
CA ASN A 199 -41.90 11.27 -3.17
C ASN A 199 -42.68 10.06 -2.61
N GLY A 200 -42.03 9.16 -1.88
CA GLY A 200 -42.62 7.99 -1.24
C GLY A 200 -42.69 6.72 -2.11
N VAL A 201 -42.48 6.81 -3.44
CA VAL A 201 -42.54 5.66 -4.36
C VAL A 201 -41.50 4.61 -4.00
N ILE A 202 -41.91 3.35 -3.95
CA ILE A 202 -41.04 2.19 -3.72
C ILE A 202 -40.90 1.41 -5.04
N GLU A 203 -39.67 1.16 -5.46
CA GLU A 203 -39.33 0.49 -6.73
C GLU A 203 -38.12 -0.45 -6.54
N ASN A 204 -37.90 -1.39 -7.47
CA ASN A 204 -36.66 -2.16 -7.52
C ASN A 204 -35.47 -1.25 -7.89
N ILE A 205 -34.28 -1.55 -7.37
CA ILE A 205 -33.05 -0.82 -7.70
C ILE A 205 -32.53 -1.32 -9.07
N PRO A 206 -32.44 -0.46 -10.11
CA PRO A 206 -31.85 -0.82 -11.40
C PRO A 206 -30.42 -1.33 -11.25
N ASP A 207 -29.96 -2.24 -12.10
CA ASP A 207 -28.63 -2.84 -11.95
C ASP A 207 -27.49 -1.82 -12.13
N GLY A 208 -27.66 -0.81 -12.99
CA GLY A 208 -26.72 0.32 -13.11
C GLY A 208 -26.66 1.21 -11.86
N ASP A 209 -27.63 1.13 -10.94
CA ASP A 209 -27.66 1.83 -9.66
C ASP A 209 -27.11 1.00 -8.50
N TRP A 210 -26.62 -0.23 -8.76
CA TRP A 210 -26.07 -1.13 -7.74
C TRP A 210 -24.65 -1.58 -8.10
N LYS A 211 -23.68 -1.22 -7.26
CA LYS A 211 -22.28 -1.66 -7.35
C LYS A 211 -21.65 -1.68 -5.96
N TRP A 212 -20.67 -2.53 -5.72
CA TRP A 212 -19.82 -2.55 -4.54
C TRP A 212 -18.55 -1.73 -4.80
N MET A 213 -17.91 -1.25 -3.73
CA MET A 213 -16.46 -0.98 -3.80
C MET A 213 -15.71 -2.31 -3.95
N ASP A 214 -14.57 -2.28 -4.64
CA ASP A 214 -13.72 -3.48 -4.80
C ASP A 214 -13.04 -3.89 -3.49
N ARG A 215 -12.78 -2.91 -2.62
CA ARG A 215 -12.03 -3.02 -1.35
C ARG A 215 -12.80 -2.44 -0.16
N ASN A 216 -12.23 -2.59 1.03
CA ASN A 216 -12.76 -2.01 2.26
C ASN A 216 -12.39 -0.52 2.38
N LEU A 217 -13.20 0.25 3.10
CA LEU A 217 -12.98 1.68 3.31
C LEU A 217 -11.63 1.91 4.03
N GLY A 218 -10.75 2.68 3.38
CA GLY A 218 -9.40 2.95 3.87
C GLY A 218 -8.33 1.91 3.48
N ALA A 219 -8.67 0.84 2.75
CA ALA A 219 -7.67 -0.05 2.14
C ALA A 219 -7.12 0.58 0.86
N ILE A 220 -5.83 0.47 0.57
CA ILE A 220 -5.23 1.04 -0.68
C ILE A 220 -4.91 -0.03 -1.75
N THR A 221 -5.52 -1.20 -1.60
CA THR A 221 -5.57 -2.28 -2.60
C THR A 221 -6.79 -3.17 -2.33
N ASN A 222 -7.26 -3.87 -3.36
CA ASN A 222 -8.34 -4.87 -3.28
C ASN A 222 -7.83 -6.31 -3.09
N SER A 223 -6.51 -6.51 -3.08
CA SER A 223 -5.87 -7.80 -3.28
C SER A 223 -5.47 -8.52 -1.99
N ASN A 224 -5.47 -9.85 -2.04
CA ASN A 224 -4.89 -10.71 -1.01
C ASN A 224 -3.35 -10.86 -1.14
N THR A 225 -2.78 -10.61 -2.33
CA THR A 225 -1.45 -11.15 -2.72
C THR A 225 -0.56 -10.23 -3.55
N ASN A 226 -1.06 -9.11 -4.07
CA ASN A 226 -0.27 -8.15 -4.87
C ASN A 226 -0.52 -6.69 -4.47
N GLY A 227 0.35 -5.78 -4.95
CA GLY A 227 0.22 -4.32 -4.82
C GLY A 227 -0.20 -3.82 -3.42
N GLU A 228 0.72 -3.79 -2.45
CA GLU A 228 0.47 -3.39 -1.05
C GLU A 228 -0.46 -4.35 -0.29
N TRP A 229 -0.34 -5.65 -0.57
CA TRP A 229 -1.20 -6.72 -0.05
C TRP A 229 -1.34 -6.72 1.48
N ASN A 230 -0.33 -6.29 2.22
CA ASN A 230 -0.36 -6.22 3.69
C ASN A 230 -1.29 -5.11 4.22
N ARG A 231 -1.52 -4.05 3.42
CA ARG A 231 -2.39 -2.89 3.72
C ARG A 231 -3.83 -3.02 3.16
N SER A 232 -4.21 -4.21 2.70
CA SER A 232 -5.51 -4.51 2.08
C SER A 232 -6.73 -4.58 3.04
N GLY A 233 -6.51 -4.57 4.36
CA GLY A 233 -7.58 -4.72 5.35
C GLY A 233 -8.51 -3.50 5.49
N GLY A 234 -7.96 -2.28 5.42
CA GLY A 234 -8.69 -1.02 5.62
C GLY A 234 -8.76 -0.55 7.08
N LEU A 235 -9.68 0.39 7.35
CA LEU A 235 -9.85 1.03 8.66
C LEU A 235 -11.08 0.46 9.41
N LEU A 236 -11.06 0.57 10.73
CA LEU A 236 -12.12 0.09 11.63
C LEU A 236 -13.03 1.24 12.09
N TYR A 237 -14.29 0.95 12.38
CA TYR A 237 -15.26 1.92 12.86
C TYR A 237 -16.09 1.30 13.99
N GLN A 238 -16.40 2.04 15.07
CA GLN A 238 -17.47 1.60 15.98
C GLN A 238 -18.84 1.83 15.31
N TRP A 239 -19.81 0.95 15.55
CA TRP A 239 -21.06 0.98 14.81
C TRP A 239 -21.82 2.31 15.01
N GLY A 240 -22.21 2.96 13.91
CA GLY A 240 -22.91 4.25 13.95
C GLY A 240 -22.02 5.49 14.06
N ARG A 241 -20.69 5.37 14.01
CA ARG A 241 -19.74 6.50 13.95
C ARG A 241 -19.28 6.81 12.53
N LYS A 242 -18.81 8.04 12.31
CA LYS A 242 -18.22 8.49 11.04
C LYS A 242 -16.69 8.36 10.98
N ASP A 243 -16.02 8.35 12.14
CA ASP A 243 -14.57 8.50 12.25
C ASP A 243 -13.86 7.14 12.29
N PRO A 244 -12.79 6.94 11.48
CA PRO A 244 -12.02 5.70 11.49
C PRO A 244 -11.06 5.58 12.67
N ILE A 245 -10.81 4.33 13.01
CA ILE A 245 -9.81 3.84 13.95
C ILE A 245 -8.78 3.01 13.15
N PRO A 246 -7.49 3.40 13.13
CA PRO A 246 -6.44 2.63 12.47
C PRO A 246 -6.12 1.35 13.27
N PRO A 247 -5.92 0.19 12.62
CA PRO A 247 -5.44 -1.03 13.28
C PRO A 247 -4.08 -0.89 13.98
N LEU A 248 -3.20 0.00 13.49
CA LEU A 248 -1.81 0.20 13.95
C LEU A 248 -0.90 -1.05 13.80
N VAL A 249 -1.39 -2.10 13.15
CA VAL A 249 -0.62 -3.24 12.63
C VAL A 249 -1.27 -3.76 11.34
N LEU A 250 -0.44 -4.12 10.36
CA LEU A 250 -0.83 -4.64 9.05
C LEU A 250 -0.73 -6.18 9.02
N ARG A 251 -1.17 -6.82 7.93
CA ARG A 251 -1.04 -8.27 7.77
C ARG A 251 0.43 -8.68 7.67
N GLY A 252 0.80 -9.81 8.28
CA GLY A 252 2.22 -10.20 8.41
C GLY A 252 2.93 -9.45 9.54
N ASN A 253 2.17 -8.95 10.52
CA ASN A 253 2.66 -8.28 11.72
C ASN A 253 3.53 -7.02 11.52
N ASP A 254 3.44 -6.30 10.40
CA ASP A 254 4.09 -4.98 10.27
C ASP A 254 3.40 -3.96 11.21
N PHE A 255 4.05 -3.58 12.31
CA PHE A 255 3.53 -2.56 13.23
C PHE A 255 3.83 -1.16 12.69
N TYR A 256 2.82 -0.29 12.69
CA TYR A 256 2.96 1.12 12.29
C TYR A 256 2.43 2.06 13.38
N GLU A 257 2.60 3.36 13.16
CA GLU A 257 2.05 4.43 13.99
C GLU A 257 1.29 5.41 13.11
N VAL A 258 0.35 6.16 13.69
CA VAL A 258 -0.18 7.38 13.05
C VAL A 258 0.43 8.62 13.69
N SER A 259 0.66 9.66 12.89
CA SER A 259 1.25 10.94 13.32
C SER A 259 0.38 12.12 12.89
N GLY A 260 0.27 13.16 13.72
CA GLY A 260 -0.43 14.40 13.37
C GLY A 260 -0.45 15.40 14.52
N SER A 261 -1.42 16.32 14.53
CA SER A 261 -1.64 17.26 15.64
C SER A 261 -1.99 16.57 16.96
N ILE A 262 -2.43 15.30 16.92
CA ILE A 262 -2.62 14.44 18.10
C ILE A 262 -1.32 13.87 18.69
N GLY A 263 -0.17 14.16 18.08
CA GLY A 263 1.12 13.51 18.37
C GLY A 263 1.28 12.21 17.60
N ARG A 264 2.02 11.24 18.17
CA ARG A 264 2.26 9.91 17.59
C ARG A 264 1.56 8.84 18.40
N VAL A 265 0.86 7.92 17.73
CA VAL A 265 0.03 6.90 18.38
C VAL A 265 0.43 5.50 17.90
N ARG A 266 0.80 4.62 18.83
CA ARG A 266 1.28 3.25 18.56
C ARG A 266 0.34 2.19 19.11
N HIS A 267 0.31 1.02 18.45
CA HIS A 267 -0.39 -0.15 18.94
C HIS A 267 0.17 -0.59 20.31
N ARG A 268 -0.70 -1.07 21.21
CA ARG A 268 -0.33 -1.44 22.60
C ARG A 268 0.79 -2.47 22.70
N GLY A 269 0.96 -3.31 21.67
CA GLY A 269 1.99 -4.35 21.61
C GLY A 269 3.40 -3.83 21.26
N ALA A 270 3.55 -2.56 20.89
CA ALA A 270 4.83 -1.96 20.56
C ALA A 270 5.79 -1.99 21.77
N LYS A 271 7.11 -2.09 21.51
CA LYS A 271 8.13 -2.12 22.58
C LYS A 271 8.81 -0.78 22.81
N ASN A 272 8.54 0.21 21.95
CA ASN A 272 9.07 1.55 22.00
C ASN A 272 7.91 2.57 22.05
N PHE A 273 7.86 3.40 23.09
CA PHE A 273 6.91 4.52 23.23
C PHE A 273 7.63 5.87 23.40
N THR A 274 8.92 5.97 23.06
CA THR A 274 9.64 7.25 23.04
C THR A 274 8.93 8.20 22.07
N ASN A 275 8.51 9.35 22.60
CA ASN A 275 7.74 10.40 21.90
C ASN A 275 6.40 9.92 21.27
N ALA A 276 5.80 8.84 21.78
CA ALA A 276 4.53 8.31 21.28
C ALA A 276 3.63 7.80 22.42
N VAL A 277 2.31 7.92 22.25
CA VAL A 277 1.33 7.37 23.20
C VAL A 277 0.86 5.97 22.78
N ASN A 278 0.58 5.12 23.76
CA ASN A 278 -0.18 3.89 23.54
C ASN A 278 -1.64 4.27 23.21
N PHE A 279 -2.17 3.71 22.12
CA PHE A 279 -3.57 3.85 21.71
C PHE A 279 -4.58 3.59 22.86
N ASP A 280 -4.25 2.73 23.82
CA ASP A 280 -5.07 2.49 25.01
C ASP A 280 -5.38 3.75 25.82
N ALA A 281 -4.45 4.70 25.89
CA ALA A 281 -4.61 5.97 26.61
C ALA A 281 -5.60 6.92 25.92
N LEU A 282 -5.97 6.65 24.66
CA LEU A 282 -6.98 7.43 23.92
C LEU A 282 -8.40 6.92 24.15
N ARG A 283 -8.61 5.74 24.74
CA ARG A 283 -9.94 5.18 25.03
C ARG A 283 -10.71 6.09 26.00
N LYS A 284 -12.01 6.31 25.77
CA LYS A 284 -12.89 7.02 26.69
C LYS A 284 -13.84 6.04 27.38
N PHE A 285 -13.93 6.16 28.70
CA PHE A 285 -14.88 5.42 29.53
C PHE A 285 -15.85 6.41 30.16
N VAL A 286 -17.13 6.32 29.80
CA VAL A 286 -18.20 7.19 30.32
C VAL A 286 -18.96 6.43 31.40
N LEU A 287 -19.19 7.06 32.56
CA LEU A 287 -20.01 6.46 33.61
C LEU A 287 -21.48 6.36 33.17
N LEU A 288 -22.15 5.26 33.51
CA LEU A 288 -23.53 4.96 33.07
C LEU A 288 -24.55 6.07 33.39
N SER A 289 -24.37 6.81 34.48
CA SER A 289 -25.18 8.00 34.84
C SER A 289 -25.09 9.13 33.81
N ASN A 290 -23.96 9.23 33.11
CA ASN A 290 -23.64 10.33 32.19
C ASN A 290 -23.70 9.89 30.72
N ALA A 291 -23.79 8.58 30.46
CA ALA A 291 -23.84 7.97 29.13
C ALA A 291 -25.23 8.14 28.48
N THR A 292 -25.56 9.38 28.13
CA THR A 292 -26.69 9.71 27.27
C THR A 292 -26.24 9.78 25.81
N LEU A 293 -27.21 9.57 24.91
CA LEU A 293 -27.03 9.68 23.46
C LEU A 293 -26.36 10.98 23.03
N ASP A 294 -26.85 12.11 23.56
CA ASP A 294 -26.41 13.45 23.17
C ASP A 294 -24.96 13.69 23.65
N ASN A 295 -24.67 13.34 24.91
CA ASN A 295 -23.32 13.44 25.48
C ASN A 295 -22.32 12.60 24.70
N ASN A 296 -22.66 11.34 24.40
CA ASN A 296 -21.73 10.40 23.77
C ASN A 296 -21.56 10.67 22.27
N LEU A 297 -22.58 11.17 21.56
CA LEU A 297 -22.44 11.66 20.19
C LEU A 297 -21.51 12.89 20.13
N GLN A 298 -21.72 13.89 21.00
CA GLN A 298 -20.84 15.06 21.09
C GLN A 298 -19.39 14.66 21.45
N LEU A 299 -19.22 13.74 22.41
CA LEU A 299 -17.92 13.17 22.77
C LEU A 299 -17.22 12.52 21.56
N SER A 300 -17.98 11.79 20.73
CA SER A 300 -17.45 11.07 19.56
C SER A 300 -16.96 11.98 18.44
N VAL A 301 -17.66 13.11 18.20
CA VAL A 301 -17.25 14.15 17.24
C VAL A 301 -16.01 14.88 17.75
N LYS A 302 -15.94 15.15 19.06
CA LYS A 302 -14.82 15.84 19.71
C LYS A 302 -13.57 14.97 19.89
N ASN A 303 -13.67 13.64 19.75
CA ASN A 303 -12.56 12.71 19.93
C ASN A 303 -12.52 11.64 18.81
N PRO A 304 -12.17 11.99 17.56
CA PRO A 304 -12.28 11.09 16.41
C PRO A 304 -11.54 9.74 16.59
N LEU A 305 -10.26 9.78 16.99
CA LEU A 305 -9.41 8.60 17.15
C LEU A 305 -9.69 7.75 18.41
N SER A 306 -10.56 8.23 19.31
CA SER A 306 -10.87 7.52 20.56
C SER A 306 -11.94 6.46 20.38
N LEU A 307 -11.72 5.23 20.86
CA LEU A 307 -12.81 4.29 21.13
C LEU A 307 -13.58 4.72 22.38
N ILE A 308 -14.91 4.68 22.32
CA ILE A 308 -15.81 5.04 23.44
C ILE A 308 -16.45 3.78 24.02
N TYR A 309 -16.50 3.71 25.35
CA TYR A 309 -17.13 2.64 26.14
C TYR A 309 -17.94 3.23 27.30
N VAL A 310 -18.92 2.47 27.80
CA VAL A 310 -19.72 2.85 28.98
C VAL A 310 -19.37 1.92 30.14
N ASN A 311 -18.92 2.50 31.25
CA ASN A 311 -18.63 1.81 32.50
C ASN A 311 -19.76 2.02 33.52
N LYS A 312 -19.80 1.17 34.54
CA LYS A 312 -20.65 1.36 35.73
C LYS A 312 -20.31 2.67 36.45
N ASN A 313 -21.20 3.15 37.33
CA ASN A 313 -21.04 4.42 38.06
C ASN A 313 -19.88 4.43 39.07
N ASP A 314 -19.51 3.26 39.59
CA ASP A 314 -18.33 3.03 40.44
C ASP A 314 -17.02 2.87 39.62
N ASN A 315 -17.12 2.96 38.29
CA ASN A 315 -16.07 2.69 37.32
C ASN A 315 -15.47 1.26 37.38
N SER A 316 -16.13 0.27 38.00
CA SER A 316 -15.61 -1.10 38.16
C SER A 316 -15.71 -1.99 36.90
N GLY A 317 -15.55 -1.38 35.73
CA GLY A 317 -15.62 -2.03 34.42
C GLY A 317 -16.93 -1.74 33.64
N PRO A 318 -17.15 -2.44 32.51
CA PRO A 318 -18.24 -2.17 31.59
C PRO A 318 -19.64 -2.21 32.23
N ALA A 319 -20.52 -1.35 31.74
CA ALA A 319 -21.94 -1.35 32.10
C ALA A 319 -22.74 -2.33 31.24
N TYR A 320 -23.77 -2.92 31.84
CA TYR A 320 -24.67 -3.88 31.21
C TYR A 320 -26.12 -3.53 31.51
N TYR A 321 -26.99 -3.57 30.50
CA TYR A 321 -28.42 -3.44 30.72
C TYR A 321 -28.93 -4.62 31.56
N ASN A 322 -29.76 -4.32 32.56
CA ASN A 322 -30.35 -5.31 33.47
C ASN A 322 -29.29 -6.22 34.15
N ASN A 323 -28.05 -5.74 34.28
CA ASN A 323 -26.87 -6.50 34.75
C ASN A 323 -26.55 -7.79 33.95
N ASN A 324 -27.08 -7.96 32.74
CA ASN A 324 -26.85 -9.14 31.91
C ASN A 324 -25.60 -8.97 31.04
N ALA A 325 -24.59 -9.82 31.23
CA ALA A 325 -23.30 -9.78 30.52
C ALA A 325 -23.42 -9.80 28.97
N ASN A 326 -24.50 -10.36 28.41
CA ASN A 326 -24.73 -10.38 26.96
C ASN A 326 -25.19 -9.01 26.41
N LEU A 327 -25.71 -8.14 27.30
CA LEU A 327 -26.34 -6.85 27.02
C LEU A 327 -25.45 -5.69 27.46
N MET A 328 -24.19 -5.66 27.01
CA MET A 328 -23.28 -4.54 27.22
C MET A 328 -23.90 -3.23 26.69
N VAL A 329 -23.80 -2.15 27.46
CA VAL A 329 -24.33 -0.85 27.06
C VAL A 329 -23.59 -0.32 25.84
N ASN A 330 -24.37 0.18 24.86
CA ASN A 330 -23.85 0.74 23.61
C ASN A 330 -22.88 1.90 23.88
N TRP A 331 -21.88 2.12 23.02
CA TRP A 331 -20.96 3.25 23.19
C TRP A 331 -21.69 4.61 23.19
N PHE A 332 -22.82 4.70 22.47
CA PHE A 332 -23.70 5.87 22.44
C PHE A 332 -24.66 5.96 23.64
N GLY A 333 -24.57 5.06 24.62
CA GLY A 333 -25.35 5.14 25.85
C GLY A 333 -26.85 4.91 25.68
N ARG A 334 -27.66 5.64 26.47
CA ARG A 334 -29.13 5.54 26.51
C ARG A 334 -29.80 6.78 25.94
N SER A 335 -31.01 6.62 25.40
CA SER A 335 -31.84 7.73 24.94
C SER A 335 -32.93 8.07 25.97
N SER A 336 -33.20 9.36 26.14
CA SER A 336 -34.35 9.87 26.91
C SER A 336 -35.68 9.81 26.15
N THR A 337 -35.63 9.60 24.83
CA THR A 337 -36.81 9.64 23.93
C THR A 337 -37.13 8.29 23.29
N ILE A 338 -36.25 7.30 23.41
CA ILE A 338 -36.37 5.97 22.80
C ILE A 338 -35.95 4.91 23.83
N ALA A 339 -36.81 3.93 24.11
CA ALA A 339 -36.51 2.82 25.03
C ALA A 339 -35.36 1.94 24.52
N ASP A 340 -34.66 1.24 25.43
CA ASP A 340 -33.41 0.54 25.08
C ASP A 340 -33.58 -0.60 24.04
N ASN A 341 -34.78 -1.21 23.94
CA ASN A 341 -35.10 -2.19 22.89
C ASN A 341 -35.46 -1.54 21.53
N ARG A 342 -35.73 -0.24 21.51
CA ARG A 342 -36.08 0.57 20.33
C ARG A 342 -34.90 1.39 19.79
N LEU A 343 -33.71 1.30 20.39
CA LEU A 343 -32.49 1.97 19.92
C LEU A 343 -32.12 1.74 18.42
N PRO A 344 -32.53 0.66 17.72
CA PRO A 344 -32.36 0.58 16.26
C PRO A 344 -33.02 1.73 15.49
N GLU A 345 -34.08 2.33 16.04
CA GLU A 345 -34.80 3.47 15.46
C GLU A 345 -33.96 4.79 15.48
N LEU A 346 -32.78 4.78 16.12
CA LEU A 346 -31.80 5.87 16.00
C LEU A 346 -31.20 5.98 14.59
N ASN A 347 -31.18 4.87 13.83
CA ASN A 347 -30.86 4.85 12.41
C ASN A 347 -29.50 5.48 12.02
N LEU A 348 -28.47 5.34 12.86
CA LEU A 348 -27.20 6.08 12.74
C LEU A 348 -26.45 5.86 11.41
N TRP A 349 -26.62 4.72 10.75
CA TRP A 349 -26.03 4.39 9.42
C TRP A 349 -27.08 4.13 8.32
N SER A 350 -28.32 4.61 8.49
CA SER A 350 -29.42 4.39 7.54
C SER A 350 -29.70 2.92 7.20
N ASP A 351 -30.06 2.19 8.25
CA ASP A 351 -30.77 0.91 8.22
C ASP A 351 -32.02 1.04 7.33
N ASN A 352 -32.12 0.20 6.29
CA ASN A 352 -33.27 0.23 5.39
C ASN A 352 -34.59 -0.12 6.10
N SER A 353 -34.55 -0.83 7.24
CA SER A 353 -35.72 -1.14 8.07
C SER A 353 -36.12 -0.01 9.01
N LYS A 354 -35.30 1.04 9.14
CA LYS A 354 -35.37 2.04 10.23
C LYS A 354 -35.33 1.41 11.63
N GLY A 355 -34.80 0.20 11.77
CA GLY A 355 -34.84 -0.57 13.01
C GLY A 355 -36.22 -1.08 13.41
N ILE A 356 -37.19 -1.17 12.49
CA ILE A 356 -38.58 -1.59 12.78
C ILE A 356 -38.79 -3.06 12.37
N ALA A 357 -39.17 -3.88 13.35
CA ALA A 357 -39.51 -5.29 13.18
C ALA A 357 -40.80 -5.48 12.34
N SER A 358 -40.83 -6.51 11.47
CA SER A 358 -42.03 -6.97 10.77
C SER A 358 -42.42 -8.36 11.28
N ALA A 359 -43.73 -8.61 11.47
CA ALA A 359 -44.23 -9.90 11.94
C ALA A 359 -43.93 -11.05 10.95
N ASN A 360 -44.07 -10.79 9.65
CA ASN A 360 -43.87 -11.78 8.57
C ASN A 360 -42.52 -11.56 7.85
N TYR A 361 -41.45 -11.34 8.61
CA TYR A 361 -40.15 -10.89 8.10
C TYR A 361 -39.56 -11.79 7.00
N ASN A 362 -39.58 -13.11 7.16
CA ASN A 362 -38.99 -14.05 6.18
C ASN A 362 -39.75 -14.10 4.83
N PHE A 363 -40.94 -13.49 4.72
CA PHE A 363 -41.68 -13.40 3.46
C PHE A 363 -40.97 -12.43 2.48
N PHE A 364 -40.93 -12.80 1.20
CA PHE A 364 -40.24 -12.04 0.15
C PHE A 364 -40.66 -10.55 0.06
N SER A 365 -41.94 -10.25 0.37
CA SER A 365 -42.51 -8.89 0.35
C SER A 365 -42.09 -8.00 1.53
N SER A 366 -41.56 -8.59 2.62
CA SER A 366 -41.11 -7.89 3.83
C SER A 366 -39.70 -7.30 3.70
N ASN A 367 -39.03 -7.46 2.56
CA ASN A 367 -37.70 -6.90 2.34
C ASN A 367 -37.73 -5.35 2.39
N ALA A 368 -37.01 -4.75 3.33
CA ALA A 368 -37.09 -3.31 3.56
C ALA A 368 -36.38 -2.51 2.44
N PRO A 369 -37.03 -1.47 1.86
CA PRO A 369 -36.43 -0.70 0.79
C PRO A 369 -35.36 0.25 1.33
N TYR A 370 -34.26 0.40 0.59
CA TYR A 370 -33.22 1.40 0.84
C TYR A 370 -33.81 2.82 0.91
N ARG A 371 -33.26 3.65 1.81
CA ARG A 371 -33.68 5.03 2.10
C ARG A 371 -32.46 5.92 2.26
N ASP A 372 -32.67 7.24 2.19
CA ASP A 372 -31.64 8.29 2.35
C ASP A 372 -30.51 7.93 3.32
N LYS A 373 -29.27 8.17 2.90
CA LYS A 373 -28.06 8.03 3.72
C LYS A 373 -28.13 8.92 4.97
N SER A 374 -27.52 8.47 6.07
CA SER A 374 -27.51 9.20 7.34
C SER A 374 -26.33 10.18 7.42
N PRO A 375 -26.37 11.18 8.33
CA PRO A 375 -25.24 12.08 8.53
C PRO A 375 -23.95 11.43 9.07
N PHE A 376 -24.02 10.24 9.66
CA PHE A 376 -22.89 9.53 10.29
C PHE A 376 -22.37 8.33 9.50
N ASP A 377 -23.00 7.96 8.38
CA ASP A 377 -22.47 6.94 7.47
C ASP A 377 -21.06 7.37 6.98
N PRO A 378 -20.01 6.55 7.19
CA PRO A 378 -18.64 6.95 6.91
C PRO A 378 -18.28 6.93 5.42
N CYS A 379 -19.11 6.35 4.55
CA CYS A 379 -18.74 6.19 3.14
C CYS A 379 -18.62 7.54 2.40
N PRO A 380 -17.86 7.60 1.28
CA PRO A 380 -17.76 8.78 0.43
C PRO A 380 -19.08 9.21 -0.23
N ASN A 381 -19.04 10.31 -1.00
CA ASN A 381 -20.19 10.77 -1.79
C ASN A 381 -20.60 9.71 -2.84
N GLY A 382 -21.90 9.50 -3.04
CA GLY A 382 -22.42 8.44 -3.92
C GLY A 382 -22.31 7.01 -3.36
N TRP A 383 -21.76 6.82 -2.16
CA TRP A 383 -21.54 5.52 -1.52
C TRP A 383 -22.15 5.47 -0.12
N ARG A 384 -22.53 4.27 0.36
CA ARG A 384 -23.15 4.04 1.68
C ARG A 384 -22.75 2.69 2.29
N ILE A 385 -22.97 2.52 3.58
CA ILE A 385 -22.93 1.20 4.23
C ILE A 385 -24.13 0.35 3.77
N PRO A 386 -23.94 -0.93 3.40
CA PRO A 386 -25.03 -1.82 3.02
C PRO A 386 -25.86 -2.26 4.24
N SER A 387 -27.15 -2.50 4.03
CA SER A 387 -28.09 -2.90 5.08
C SER A 387 -28.52 -4.36 4.90
N MET A 388 -28.80 -5.06 6.00
CA MET A 388 -29.64 -6.25 5.97
C MET A 388 -31.01 -5.89 5.39
N LEU A 389 -31.78 -6.82 4.82
CA LEU A 389 -33.13 -6.54 4.33
C LEU A 389 -34.23 -6.57 5.40
N VAL A 390 -33.91 -7.00 6.62
CA VAL A 390 -34.75 -6.97 7.82
C VAL A 390 -33.86 -6.69 9.04
N PRO A 391 -34.38 -6.08 10.13
CA PRO A 391 -33.65 -6.02 11.39
C PRO A 391 -33.63 -7.41 12.04
N ASN A 392 -32.75 -7.62 13.03
CA ASN A 392 -32.75 -8.89 13.77
C ASN A 392 -34.09 -9.16 14.46
N LEU A 393 -34.46 -10.45 14.53
CA LEU A 393 -35.70 -10.94 15.11
C LEU A 393 -35.54 -12.22 15.96
N ALA A 394 -34.32 -12.72 16.14
CA ALA A 394 -34.02 -13.76 17.14
C ALA A 394 -33.91 -13.16 18.55
N SER A 395 -34.52 -13.79 19.56
CA SER A 395 -34.28 -13.53 21.00
C SER A 395 -33.91 -14.81 21.74
N GLY A 396 -33.56 -14.73 23.02
CA GLY A 396 -33.03 -15.87 23.80
C GLY A 396 -33.96 -17.09 23.90
N SER A 397 -35.23 -16.95 23.52
CA SER A 397 -36.24 -18.02 23.49
C SER A 397 -36.59 -18.51 22.07
N TYR A 398 -35.94 -17.99 21.02
CA TYR A 398 -36.32 -18.21 19.62
C TYR A 398 -35.13 -18.58 18.72
N ILE A 399 -35.44 -19.26 17.62
CA ILE A 399 -34.49 -19.66 16.58
C ILE A 399 -34.07 -18.44 15.75
N ASP A 400 -32.78 -18.30 15.46
CA ASP A 400 -32.28 -17.29 14.51
C ASP A 400 -32.40 -17.83 13.09
N ASP A 401 -33.61 -17.70 12.52
CA ASP A 401 -33.99 -18.27 11.23
C ASP A 401 -33.91 -17.28 10.06
N ILE A 402 -33.32 -16.08 10.28
CA ILE A 402 -33.24 -15.04 9.24
C ILE A 402 -32.50 -15.60 8.01
N ARG A 403 -33.12 -15.44 6.84
CA ARG A 403 -32.61 -15.92 5.55
C ARG A 403 -31.21 -15.38 5.26
N ILE A 404 -30.31 -16.23 4.77
CA ILE A 404 -28.95 -15.85 4.40
C ILE A 404 -28.96 -14.79 3.28
N ASP A 405 -29.86 -14.92 2.28
CA ASP A 405 -30.00 -13.94 1.19
C ASP A 405 -30.42 -12.53 1.64
N TYR A 406 -30.96 -12.36 2.86
CA TYR A 406 -31.26 -11.04 3.43
C TYR A 406 -30.03 -10.32 3.99
N SER A 407 -28.88 -10.98 4.11
CA SER A 407 -27.61 -10.28 4.28
C SER A 407 -27.12 -9.76 2.93
N PRO A 408 -26.60 -8.51 2.84
CA PRO A 408 -25.96 -8.03 1.62
C PRO A 408 -24.70 -8.84 1.28
N PHE A 409 -24.09 -9.52 2.26
CA PHE A 409 -22.92 -10.40 2.10
C PHE A 409 -23.30 -11.88 1.92
N GLY A 410 -24.59 -12.22 1.88
CA GLY A 410 -25.09 -13.59 1.80
C GLY A 410 -24.94 -14.24 0.42
N VAL A 411 -24.80 -15.56 0.39
CA VAL A 411 -25.03 -16.38 -0.82
C VAL A 411 -26.53 -16.43 -1.17
N GLN A 412 -26.85 -16.65 -2.44
CA GLN A 412 -28.23 -16.72 -2.95
C GLN A 412 -28.95 -17.99 -2.46
N THR A 413 -29.43 -17.97 -1.21
CA THR A 413 -30.28 -19.03 -0.64
C THR A 413 -31.33 -18.48 0.33
N THR A 414 -32.52 -19.08 0.28
CA THR A 414 -33.63 -18.81 1.20
C THR A 414 -33.49 -19.55 2.54
N THR A 415 -32.43 -20.34 2.74
CA THR A 415 -32.15 -21.03 4.00
C THR A 415 -31.98 -20.02 5.14
N GLY A 416 -32.68 -20.25 6.26
CA GLY A 416 -32.50 -19.48 7.49
C GLY A 416 -31.17 -19.80 8.19
N LYS A 417 -30.55 -18.80 8.83
CA LYS A 417 -29.21 -18.90 9.44
C LYS A 417 -29.00 -20.17 10.28
N ASN A 418 -29.85 -20.47 11.25
CA ASN A 418 -29.65 -21.64 12.10
C ASN A 418 -29.71 -22.97 11.33
N ALA A 419 -30.47 -23.05 10.22
CA ALA A 419 -30.47 -24.22 9.35
C ALA A 419 -29.21 -24.29 8.46
N PHE A 420 -28.74 -23.15 7.96
CA PHE A 420 -27.47 -23.04 7.22
C PHE A 420 -26.26 -23.42 8.09
N GLU A 421 -26.27 -22.99 9.36
CA GLU A 421 -25.24 -23.33 10.34
C GLU A 421 -25.30 -24.82 10.73
N ALA A 422 -26.49 -25.37 11.02
CA ALA A 422 -26.68 -26.79 11.34
C ALA A 422 -26.36 -27.74 10.19
N SER A 423 -26.55 -27.33 8.93
CA SER A 423 -26.10 -28.07 7.75
C SER A 423 -24.58 -27.98 7.51
N GLY A 424 -23.84 -27.24 8.33
CA GLY A 424 -22.40 -27.05 8.19
C GLY A 424 -21.98 -26.13 7.03
N TYR A 425 -22.92 -25.46 6.34
CA TYR A 425 -22.62 -24.62 5.17
C TYR A 425 -21.80 -23.36 5.52
N HIS A 426 -21.71 -23.02 6.80
CA HIS A 426 -20.80 -21.98 7.29
C HIS A 426 -19.32 -22.44 7.32
N ILE A 427 -19.04 -23.73 7.15
CA ILE A 427 -17.68 -24.30 7.11
C ILE A 427 -17.29 -24.50 5.63
N ILE A 428 -16.27 -23.75 5.18
CA ILE A 428 -15.77 -23.86 3.81
C ILE A 428 -14.90 -25.12 3.72
N LYS A 429 -15.32 -26.10 2.92
CA LYS A 429 -14.61 -27.37 2.69
C LYS A 429 -13.31 -27.18 1.89
N PRO A 430 -12.33 -28.11 2.02
CA PRO A 430 -11.06 -28.06 1.28
C PRO A 430 -11.23 -28.15 -0.24
N ASN A 431 -12.33 -28.70 -0.73
CA ASN A 431 -12.71 -28.72 -2.14
C ASN A 431 -14.26 -28.79 -2.26
N ASP A 432 -14.77 -28.67 -3.48
CA ASP A 432 -16.21 -28.58 -3.77
C ASP A 432 -16.96 -29.95 -3.70
N THR A 433 -16.31 -31.03 -3.25
CA THR A 433 -16.95 -32.36 -3.14
C THR A 433 -18.05 -32.37 -2.08
N ASN A 434 -19.27 -32.77 -2.48
CA ASN A 434 -20.46 -32.75 -1.64
C ASN A 434 -20.71 -31.35 -1.01
N VAL A 435 -20.56 -30.29 -1.81
CA VAL A 435 -20.86 -28.90 -1.47
C VAL A 435 -22.09 -28.44 -2.28
N PRO A 436 -23.08 -27.73 -1.69
CA PRO A 436 -24.20 -27.18 -2.45
C PRO A 436 -23.75 -26.19 -3.54
N ALA A 437 -24.45 -26.12 -4.67
CA ALA A 437 -24.06 -25.28 -5.80
C ALA A 437 -23.94 -23.77 -5.48
N PHE A 438 -24.63 -23.26 -4.45
CA PHE A 438 -24.48 -21.87 -3.97
C PHE A 438 -23.25 -21.64 -3.05
N MET A 439 -22.51 -22.71 -2.72
CA MET A 439 -21.30 -22.71 -1.89
C MET A 439 -20.04 -23.20 -2.63
N THR A 440 -20.16 -23.69 -3.88
CA THR A 440 -18.99 -24.11 -4.68
C THR A 440 -18.18 -22.90 -5.15
N GLY A 441 -16.87 -23.06 -5.37
CA GLY A 441 -16.01 -22.01 -5.92
C GLY A 441 -15.45 -21.01 -4.91
N PHE A 442 -15.72 -21.16 -3.60
CA PHE A 442 -15.03 -20.40 -2.55
C PHE A 442 -13.51 -20.59 -2.63
N LYS A 443 -12.73 -19.50 -2.55
CA LYS A 443 -11.28 -19.56 -2.37
C LYS A 443 -10.87 -18.87 -1.09
N VAL A 444 -10.18 -19.62 -0.23
CA VAL A 444 -9.59 -19.14 1.02
C VAL A 444 -8.09 -18.98 0.79
N TYR A 445 -7.53 -17.85 1.17
CA TYR A 445 -6.09 -17.68 1.31
C TYR A 445 -5.75 -17.82 2.81
N PRO A 446 -5.18 -18.96 3.25
CA PRO A 446 -5.04 -19.26 4.68
C PRO A 446 -4.19 -18.22 5.40
N ASN A 447 -4.71 -17.68 6.50
CA ASN A 447 -4.17 -16.54 7.27
C ASN A 447 -4.05 -15.22 6.48
N VAL A 448 -4.82 -15.04 5.41
CA VAL A 448 -4.78 -13.82 4.58
C VAL A 448 -6.17 -13.24 4.34
N GLY A 449 -7.13 -14.06 3.91
CA GLY A 449 -8.47 -13.60 3.54
C GLY A 449 -9.19 -14.57 2.62
N PHE A 450 -10.19 -14.05 1.90
CA PHE A 450 -11.02 -14.81 0.98
C PHE A 450 -11.05 -14.15 -0.41
N ASP A 451 -11.29 -14.95 -1.43
CA ASP A 451 -11.67 -14.53 -2.77
C ASP A 451 -12.97 -15.27 -3.12
N LEU A 452 -14.04 -14.49 -3.28
CA LEU A 452 -15.39 -14.96 -3.55
C LEU A 452 -15.84 -14.58 -4.97
N SER A 453 -14.89 -14.35 -5.88
CA SER A 453 -15.13 -13.91 -7.28
C SER A 453 -15.86 -14.91 -8.17
N ASN A 454 -16.04 -16.16 -7.73
CA ASN A 454 -16.65 -17.25 -8.51
C ASN A 454 -17.58 -18.15 -7.67
N VAL A 455 -18.11 -17.65 -6.54
CA VAL A 455 -18.96 -18.42 -5.61
C VAL A 455 -20.32 -18.68 -6.24
N GLY A 456 -20.65 -19.96 -6.47
CA GLY A 456 -21.91 -20.36 -7.11
C GLY A 456 -22.18 -19.63 -8.43
N ASN A 457 -21.14 -19.49 -9.26
CA ASN A 457 -21.13 -18.73 -10.51
C ASN A 457 -21.40 -17.21 -10.36
N ASN A 458 -21.32 -16.67 -9.15
CA ASN A 458 -21.45 -15.24 -8.87
C ASN A 458 -20.09 -14.64 -8.43
N ASN A 459 -19.80 -13.43 -8.89
CA ASN A 459 -18.68 -12.64 -8.37
C ASN A 459 -19.11 -11.85 -7.14
N MET A 460 -18.84 -12.35 -5.94
CA MET A 460 -19.12 -11.61 -4.69
C MET A 460 -17.98 -10.64 -4.30
N GLY A 461 -16.82 -10.71 -4.98
CA GLY A 461 -15.64 -9.88 -4.73
C GLY A 461 -14.57 -10.53 -3.83
N VAL A 462 -13.44 -9.83 -3.67
CA VAL A 462 -12.32 -10.25 -2.81
C VAL A 462 -12.48 -9.64 -1.42
N PHE A 463 -12.20 -10.42 -0.36
CA PHE A 463 -12.35 -10.02 1.04
C PHE A 463 -11.06 -10.30 1.83
N PRO A 464 -10.10 -9.35 1.81
CA PRO A 464 -8.88 -9.45 2.61
C PRO A 464 -9.17 -9.31 4.11
N GLY A 465 -8.37 -10.00 4.93
CA GLY A 465 -8.43 -9.92 6.39
C GLY A 465 -8.32 -8.48 6.91
N THR A 466 -9.23 -8.12 7.81
CA THR A 466 -9.43 -6.78 8.40
C THR A 466 -9.06 -6.70 9.87
N GLY A 467 -9.02 -7.85 10.56
CA GLY A 467 -9.13 -7.93 12.02
C GLY A 467 -10.39 -7.22 12.56
N LEU A 468 -10.41 -7.01 13.87
CA LEU A 468 -11.37 -6.16 14.59
C LEU A 468 -10.81 -5.75 15.96
N ILE A 469 -11.45 -4.80 16.65
CA ILE A 469 -11.18 -4.51 18.07
C ILE A 469 -12.48 -4.72 18.87
N ALA A 470 -12.55 -5.71 19.75
CA ALA A 470 -13.74 -5.98 20.56
C ALA A 470 -13.41 -6.04 22.06
N ILE A 471 -14.16 -5.32 22.90
CA ILE A 471 -13.77 -5.13 24.31
C ILE A 471 -13.88 -6.42 25.14
N ASN A 472 -14.89 -7.25 24.84
CA ASN A 472 -15.17 -8.47 25.60
C ASN A 472 -14.39 -9.71 25.12
N THR A 473 -13.59 -9.61 24.06
CA THR A 473 -12.78 -10.71 23.50
C THR A 473 -11.35 -10.25 23.27
N GLN A 474 -10.36 -11.03 23.69
CA GLN A 474 -8.94 -10.60 23.74
C GLN A 474 -8.67 -9.32 24.59
N GLY A 475 -9.66 -8.82 25.34
CA GLY A 475 -9.53 -7.66 26.23
C GLY A 475 -9.44 -6.31 25.51
N GLY A 476 -10.22 -6.12 24.43
CA GLY A 476 -10.20 -4.87 23.67
C GLY A 476 -8.95 -4.67 22.81
N GLN A 477 -8.27 -5.75 22.45
CA GLN A 477 -7.13 -5.72 21.54
C GLN A 477 -7.59 -5.79 20.08
N TYR A 478 -6.72 -5.37 19.18
CA TYR A 478 -6.89 -5.69 17.77
C TYR A 478 -6.57 -7.18 17.56
N THR A 479 -7.49 -7.91 16.94
CA THR A 479 -7.37 -9.36 16.73
C THR A 479 -6.39 -9.70 15.62
N ASP A 480 -6.10 -10.99 15.48
CA ASP A 480 -5.34 -11.57 14.38
C ASP A 480 -5.79 -10.99 13.00
N GLN A 481 -4.83 -10.51 12.21
CA GLN A 481 -5.07 -9.63 11.04
C GLN A 481 -5.75 -10.33 9.85
N HIS A 482 -6.06 -11.61 9.97
CA HIS A 482 -6.57 -12.45 8.91
C HIS A 482 -8.08 -12.69 9.01
N HIS A 483 -8.72 -12.44 10.16
CA HIS A 483 -10.17 -12.43 10.27
C HIS A 483 -10.77 -11.32 9.40
N VAL A 484 -11.90 -11.58 8.75
CA VAL A 484 -12.71 -10.55 8.08
C VAL A 484 -13.90 -10.24 8.97
N ALA A 485 -14.05 -8.98 9.38
CA ALA A 485 -15.20 -8.49 10.12
C ALA A 485 -15.70 -7.20 9.46
N LEU A 486 -16.86 -7.25 8.80
CA LEU A 486 -17.45 -6.11 8.10
C LEU A 486 -18.86 -5.80 8.61
N TRP A 487 -19.11 -4.53 8.93
CA TRP A 487 -20.42 -4.07 9.39
C TRP A 487 -21.52 -4.08 8.31
N THR A 488 -22.77 -4.20 8.77
CA THR A 488 -23.95 -3.69 8.06
C THR A 488 -24.53 -2.46 8.78
N ALA A 489 -25.37 -1.71 8.10
CA ALA A 489 -26.12 -0.57 8.64
C ALA A 489 -27.19 -0.97 9.67
N THR A 490 -27.42 -2.26 9.92
CA THR A 490 -28.58 -2.78 10.66
C THR A 490 -28.25 -3.12 12.12
N LEU A 491 -28.86 -2.40 13.06
CA LEU A 491 -28.80 -2.74 14.49
C LEU A 491 -29.78 -3.87 14.79
N THR A 492 -29.40 -4.82 15.64
CA THR A 492 -30.22 -5.97 16.00
C THR A 492 -31.39 -5.53 16.88
N ARG A 493 -32.63 -5.84 16.45
CA ARG A 493 -33.83 -5.73 17.29
C ARG A 493 -34.17 -7.09 17.94
N PHE A 494 -35.11 -7.04 18.86
CA PHE A 494 -35.82 -8.18 19.44
C PHE A 494 -37.33 -7.90 19.34
N PHE A 495 -38.17 -8.95 19.29
CA PHE A 495 -39.63 -8.79 19.35
C PHE A 495 -40.13 -8.35 20.73
N ASP A 496 -39.34 -8.59 21.77
CA ASP A 496 -39.65 -8.31 23.17
C ASP A 496 -38.99 -7.00 23.68
N THR A 497 -38.89 -6.84 25.00
CA THR A 497 -38.30 -5.66 25.66
C THR A 497 -36.77 -5.75 25.84
N THR A 498 -36.09 -6.73 25.23
CA THR A 498 -34.63 -6.87 25.33
C THR A 498 -33.89 -5.70 24.66
N PRO A 499 -32.98 -5.02 25.37
CA PRO A 499 -32.12 -3.96 24.83
C PRO A 499 -31.33 -4.35 23.57
N ALA A 500 -31.31 -3.46 22.58
CA ALA A 500 -30.52 -3.63 21.37
C ALA A 500 -29.05 -3.23 21.62
N VAL A 501 -28.12 -4.17 21.43
CA VAL A 501 -26.70 -4.02 21.84
C VAL A 501 -25.68 -4.46 20.78
N SER A 502 -26.15 -4.82 19.58
CA SER A 502 -25.31 -5.45 18.55
C SER A 502 -25.82 -5.07 17.17
N ALA A 503 -24.96 -5.15 16.15
CA ALA A 503 -25.35 -4.98 14.76
C ALA A 503 -25.00 -6.24 13.96
N ARG A 504 -25.73 -6.50 12.86
CA ARG A 504 -25.41 -7.62 11.97
C ARG A 504 -24.13 -7.30 11.18
N ALA A 505 -23.32 -8.32 10.94
CA ALA A 505 -22.01 -8.23 10.32
C ALA A 505 -21.71 -9.48 9.49
N LEU A 506 -20.84 -9.34 8.49
CA LEU A 506 -20.10 -10.46 7.92
C LEU A 506 -18.94 -10.78 8.87
N PHE A 507 -18.82 -12.04 9.29
CA PHE A 507 -17.62 -12.55 9.95
C PHE A 507 -17.07 -13.74 9.16
N MET A 508 -15.75 -13.77 8.92
CA MET A 508 -15.08 -14.89 8.28
C MET A 508 -13.71 -15.16 8.91
N VAL A 509 -13.35 -16.44 9.02
CA VAL A 509 -12.11 -16.91 9.65
C VAL A 509 -11.36 -17.78 8.65
N PRO A 510 -10.13 -17.42 8.23
CA PRO A 510 -9.27 -18.25 7.39
C PRO A 510 -8.07 -18.87 8.15
N ASP A 511 -8.21 -19.24 9.43
CA ASP A 511 -7.09 -19.58 10.33
C ASP A 511 -6.62 -21.04 10.17
N LYS A 512 -5.43 -21.27 9.60
CA LYS A 512 -4.83 -22.61 9.47
C LYS A 512 -4.23 -23.18 10.78
N TYR A 513 -4.09 -22.36 11.82
CA TYR A 513 -3.47 -22.76 13.08
C TYR A 513 -4.46 -23.28 14.14
N GLN A 514 -5.75 -23.41 13.80
CA GLN A 514 -6.74 -24.10 14.64
C GLN A 514 -6.73 -25.61 14.39
N ASN A 515 -7.04 -26.40 15.44
CA ASN A 515 -7.09 -27.87 15.36
C ASN A 515 -8.38 -28.43 14.71
N ASP A 516 -9.32 -27.54 14.37
CA ASP A 516 -10.57 -27.83 13.66
C ASP A 516 -10.32 -28.67 12.39
N THR A 517 -11.28 -29.54 12.08
CA THR A 517 -11.21 -30.44 10.92
C THR A 517 -12.39 -30.11 10.01
N PRO A 518 -12.21 -29.32 8.93
CA PRO A 518 -13.30 -28.80 8.10
C PRO A 518 -14.12 -29.87 7.37
N ASP A 519 -13.50 -31.03 7.13
CA ASP A 519 -14.06 -32.14 6.38
C ASP A 519 -13.56 -33.45 7.01
N PRO A 520 -14.44 -34.25 7.64
CA PRO A 520 -14.09 -35.55 8.22
C PRO A 520 -13.50 -36.55 7.23
N THR A 521 -13.74 -36.39 5.92
CA THR A 521 -13.16 -37.27 4.88
C THR A 521 -11.69 -36.92 4.58
N ASN A 522 -11.24 -35.72 4.97
CA ASN A 522 -9.87 -35.23 4.76
C ASN A 522 -9.20 -34.84 6.09
N PRO A 523 -9.06 -35.76 7.07
CA PRO A 523 -8.70 -35.44 8.45
C PRO A 523 -7.27 -34.90 8.66
N THR A 524 -6.41 -34.98 7.64
CA THR A 524 -5.06 -34.38 7.64
C THR A 524 -5.07 -32.88 7.36
N ILE A 525 -6.16 -32.34 6.81
CA ILE A 525 -6.34 -30.90 6.58
C ILE A 525 -6.94 -30.29 7.84
N LYS A 526 -6.19 -29.39 8.48
CA LYS A 526 -6.57 -28.66 9.70
C LYS A 526 -6.71 -27.16 9.44
N GLY A 527 -7.57 -26.53 10.24
CA GLY A 527 -7.82 -25.09 10.23
C GLY A 527 -9.30 -24.76 10.39
N ARG A 528 -9.59 -23.54 10.81
CA ARG A 528 -10.95 -23.01 10.95
C ARG A 528 -11.25 -22.11 9.77
N TYR A 529 -12.11 -22.60 8.89
CA TYR A 529 -12.49 -21.93 7.64
C TYR A 529 -13.98 -21.60 7.66
N TRP A 530 -14.33 -20.44 8.23
CA TRP A 530 -15.72 -20.05 8.47
C TRP A 530 -16.18 -18.88 7.60
N TYR A 531 -17.44 -18.95 7.17
CA TYR A 531 -18.18 -17.91 6.46
C TYR A 531 -19.55 -17.70 7.16
N GLN A 532 -19.72 -16.55 7.81
CA GLN A 532 -20.91 -16.20 8.58
C GLN A 532 -21.44 -14.82 8.12
N PRO A 533 -22.24 -14.75 7.03
CA PRO A 533 -22.74 -13.49 6.46
C PRO A 533 -23.81 -12.81 7.32
N THR A 534 -24.33 -13.50 8.33
CA THR A 534 -25.39 -13.07 9.25
C THR A 534 -24.88 -13.03 10.70
N SER A 535 -23.58 -12.88 10.92
CA SER A 535 -22.98 -12.76 12.26
C SER A 535 -23.39 -11.46 12.97
N SER A 536 -22.94 -11.25 14.20
CA SER A 536 -23.20 -10.01 14.96
C SER A 536 -22.09 -9.65 15.93
N ALA A 537 -21.75 -8.36 16.03
CA ALA A 537 -20.79 -7.81 16.99
C ALA A 537 -21.42 -6.67 17.82
N LYS A 538 -20.83 -6.33 18.97
CA LYS A 538 -21.37 -5.29 19.86
C LYS A 538 -21.08 -3.91 19.27
N THR A 539 -21.97 -2.93 19.45
CA THR A 539 -21.79 -1.60 18.82
C THR A 539 -20.50 -0.90 19.23
N SER A 540 -20.03 -1.17 20.45
CA SER A 540 -18.80 -0.63 21.03
C SER A 540 -17.51 -1.31 20.53
N ASP A 541 -17.63 -2.43 19.82
CA ASP A 541 -16.52 -3.04 19.08
C ASP A 541 -16.25 -2.23 17.80
N ALA A 542 -15.08 -2.38 17.18
CA ALA A 542 -14.73 -1.74 15.92
C ALA A 542 -14.35 -2.78 14.86
N ASN A 543 -15.16 -2.83 13.78
CA ASN A 543 -14.99 -3.71 12.62
C ASN A 543 -14.77 -2.86 11.36
N GLY A 544 -14.35 -3.49 10.26
CA GLY A 544 -14.20 -2.82 8.98
C GLY A 544 -15.53 -2.42 8.33
N CYS A 545 -15.45 -1.57 7.32
CA CYS A 545 -16.58 -1.13 6.50
C CYS A 545 -16.29 -1.39 5.01
N ARG A 546 -17.30 -1.83 4.25
CA ARG A 546 -17.28 -1.85 2.78
C ARG A 546 -18.55 -1.19 2.26
N CYS A 547 -18.41 -0.30 1.28
CA CYS A 547 -19.52 0.50 0.78
C CYS A 547 -20.16 -0.12 -0.47
N ILE A 548 -21.46 0.14 -0.66
CA ILE A 548 -22.18 0.00 -1.92
C ILE A 548 -22.51 1.38 -2.49
N LYS A 549 -22.71 1.48 -3.81
CA LYS A 549 -23.26 2.66 -4.49
C LYS A 549 -24.61 2.96 -3.84
N ASP A 550 -24.81 4.21 -3.42
CA ASP A 550 -26.06 4.63 -2.81
C ASP A 550 -27.14 4.70 -3.90
N PRO A 551 -28.23 3.92 -3.82
CA PRO A 551 -29.26 3.92 -4.87
C PRO A 551 -30.12 5.20 -4.88
N LEU A 552 -29.85 6.21 -4.03
CA LEU A 552 -30.71 7.38 -3.83
C LEU A 552 -30.05 8.76 -3.88
N TYR A 553 -28.71 8.90 -3.83
CA TYR A 553 -28.07 10.23 -3.71
C TYR A 553 -28.44 11.21 -4.83
N VAL A 554 -28.45 10.75 -6.09
CA VAL A 554 -28.96 11.55 -7.24
C VAL A 554 -30.49 11.68 -7.18
N VAL A 555 -31.20 10.56 -6.99
CA VAL A 555 -32.66 10.47 -7.11
C VAL A 555 -33.41 11.33 -6.07
N ASN A 556 -32.83 11.48 -4.88
CA ASN A 556 -33.37 12.25 -3.77
C ASN A 556 -32.60 13.57 -3.51
N GLY A 557 -31.71 13.99 -4.42
CA GLY A 557 -31.11 15.33 -4.42
C GLY A 557 -30.14 15.62 -3.27
N TYR A 558 -29.22 14.70 -2.96
CA TYR A 558 -28.15 14.90 -1.98
C TYR A 558 -26.76 14.49 -2.53
N ASP A 559 -26.50 14.74 -3.81
CA ASP A 559 -25.19 14.55 -4.43
C ASP A 559 -24.23 15.70 -4.07
N PHE A 560 -23.03 15.34 -3.58
CA PHE A 560 -21.95 16.26 -3.23
C PHE A 560 -20.62 15.83 -3.89
N PRO A 561 -20.43 16.08 -5.20
CA PRO A 561 -19.19 15.73 -5.89
C PRO A 561 -17.96 16.38 -5.25
N THR A 562 -16.85 15.63 -5.14
CA THR A 562 -15.59 16.15 -4.60
C THR A 562 -15.07 17.29 -5.48
N GLN A 563 -14.80 18.46 -4.86
CA GLN A 563 -14.12 19.55 -5.56
C GLN A 563 -12.61 19.36 -5.46
N TYR A 564 -12.02 18.78 -6.49
CA TYR A 564 -10.56 18.69 -6.61
C TYR A 564 -9.92 20.05 -6.90
N LEU A 565 -8.65 20.18 -6.53
CA LEU A 565 -7.78 21.26 -6.96
C LEU A 565 -7.38 21.06 -8.43
N ASN A 566 -7.10 22.15 -9.15
CA ASN A 566 -6.51 22.04 -10.48
C ASN A 566 -5.17 21.28 -10.40
N ALA A 567 -4.87 20.49 -11.43
CA ALA A 567 -3.53 19.92 -11.58
C ALA A 567 -2.53 21.04 -11.91
N ASN A 568 -1.60 21.30 -10.99
CA ASN A 568 -0.26 21.69 -11.38
C ASN A 568 0.48 20.42 -11.83
N THR A 569 1.49 20.53 -12.68
CA THR A 569 2.23 19.37 -13.17
C THR A 569 3.22 18.87 -12.13
N GLU A 570 2.75 18.04 -11.18
CA GLU A 570 3.64 17.25 -10.31
C GLU A 570 4.58 16.42 -11.19
N TYR A 571 5.89 16.65 -11.08
CA TYR A 571 6.85 15.95 -11.92
C TYR A 571 7.14 14.54 -11.37
N VAL A 572 6.41 13.55 -11.87
CA VAL A 572 6.54 12.13 -11.50
C VAL A 572 7.29 11.27 -12.53
N GLU A 573 7.75 11.89 -13.62
CA GLU A 573 8.41 11.18 -14.74
C GLU A 573 9.68 10.44 -14.28
N GLY A 574 9.86 9.22 -14.75
CA GLY A 574 10.96 8.32 -14.39
C GLY A 574 11.05 7.91 -12.92
N LEU A 575 10.09 8.23 -12.06
CA LEU A 575 10.17 7.95 -10.61
C LEU A 575 10.40 6.45 -10.31
N ASN A 576 9.86 5.56 -11.15
CA ASN A 576 10.00 4.11 -11.03
C ASN A 576 11.24 3.52 -11.76
N ASN A 577 12.05 4.35 -12.44
CA ASN A 577 13.21 3.88 -13.22
C ASN A 577 14.26 3.19 -12.31
N PRO A 578 15.06 2.25 -12.83
CA PRO A 578 16.05 1.53 -12.03
C PRO A 578 17.14 2.46 -11.47
N ASN A 579 17.71 2.06 -10.32
CA ASN A 579 18.92 2.69 -9.76
C ASN A 579 20.21 2.05 -10.29
N THR A 580 20.11 0.83 -10.83
CA THR A 580 21.26 0.06 -11.34
C THR A 580 21.04 -0.32 -12.79
N TYR A 581 22.01 -0.04 -13.64
CA TYR A 581 22.03 -0.43 -15.05
C TYR A 581 23.03 -1.58 -15.20
N GLN A 582 22.50 -2.79 -15.41
CA GLN A 582 23.33 -3.99 -15.63
C GLN A 582 23.60 -4.17 -17.11
N VAL A 583 24.86 -4.44 -17.45
CA VAL A 583 25.35 -4.66 -18.82
C VAL A 583 26.27 -5.87 -18.81
N ILE A 584 26.35 -6.62 -19.91
CA ILE A 584 27.30 -7.72 -20.08
C ILE A 584 28.52 -7.18 -20.84
N LYS A 585 29.72 -7.54 -20.39
CA LYS A 585 31.00 -7.23 -21.05
C LYS A 585 30.95 -7.58 -22.54
N SER A 586 31.18 -6.58 -23.38
CA SER A 586 31.12 -6.69 -24.85
C SER A 586 32.51 -6.60 -25.48
N ALA A 587 32.75 -7.29 -26.59
CA ALA A 587 33.95 -7.15 -27.41
C ALA A 587 33.99 -5.85 -28.23
N SER A 588 32.92 -5.05 -28.18
CA SER A 588 32.81 -3.73 -28.80
C SER A 588 32.41 -2.68 -27.76
N ALA A 589 32.70 -1.41 -28.02
CA ALA A 589 32.24 -0.31 -27.16
C ALA A 589 30.70 -0.27 -27.14
N SER A 590 30.13 0.13 -26.00
CA SER A 590 28.66 0.19 -25.82
C SER A 590 28.29 1.35 -24.92
N THR A 591 27.12 1.95 -25.15
CA THR A 591 26.66 3.12 -24.39
C THR A 591 25.45 2.76 -23.54
N VAL A 592 25.50 3.11 -22.26
CA VAL A 592 24.35 3.07 -21.35
C VAL A 592 23.66 4.43 -21.36
N GLU A 593 22.35 4.44 -21.63
CA GLU A 593 21.53 5.64 -21.53
C GLU A 593 20.80 5.68 -20.19
N ILE A 594 20.86 6.81 -19.48
CA ILE A 594 20.26 7.00 -18.16
C ILE A 594 19.38 8.25 -18.20
N PRO A 595 18.04 8.12 -18.22
CA PRO A 595 17.14 9.28 -18.16
C PRO A 595 17.32 10.04 -16.85
N VAL A 596 17.56 11.36 -16.93
CA VAL A 596 17.78 12.20 -15.72
C VAL A 596 16.52 12.40 -14.90
N THR A 597 15.35 12.13 -15.49
CA THR A 597 14.02 12.44 -14.97
C THR A 597 13.79 11.96 -13.53
N LYS A 598 14.29 10.77 -13.18
CA LYS A 598 14.20 10.22 -11.81
C LYS A 598 14.80 11.14 -10.74
N ALA A 599 15.86 11.88 -11.07
CA ALA A 599 16.46 12.81 -10.12
C ALA A 599 15.47 13.92 -9.73
N PHE A 600 14.84 14.54 -10.72
CA PHE A 600 13.88 15.63 -10.53
C PHE A 600 12.58 15.15 -9.87
N SER A 601 12.09 13.96 -10.21
CA SER A 601 10.89 13.41 -9.59
C SER A 601 11.12 12.94 -8.15
N VAL A 602 12.25 12.31 -7.82
CA VAL A 602 12.55 11.99 -6.41
C VAL A 602 12.81 13.25 -5.59
N GLN A 603 13.56 14.23 -6.12
CA GLN A 603 13.83 15.51 -5.44
C GLN A 603 12.54 16.27 -5.12
N SER A 604 11.65 16.45 -6.09
CA SER A 604 10.39 17.18 -5.91
C SER A 604 9.37 16.44 -5.03
N GLN A 605 9.19 15.11 -5.21
CA GLN A 605 8.10 14.39 -4.54
C GLN A 605 8.47 13.77 -3.19
N LEU A 606 9.72 13.36 -2.97
CA LEU A 606 10.13 12.57 -1.80
C LEU A 606 11.19 13.25 -0.93
N LEU A 607 11.98 14.17 -1.49
CA LEU A 607 13.04 14.89 -0.75
C LEU A 607 12.62 16.31 -0.32
N ASN A 608 11.36 16.69 -0.54
CA ASN A 608 10.81 18.01 -0.20
C ASN A 608 11.58 19.18 -0.85
N ASN A 609 12.02 19.00 -2.10
CA ASN A 609 12.74 20.00 -2.89
C ASN A 609 12.01 20.28 -4.22
N PRO A 610 10.84 20.96 -4.20
CA PRO A 610 10.09 21.28 -5.42
C PRO A 610 10.85 22.28 -6.31
N GLU A 611 11.66 23.15 -5.73
CA GLU A 611 12.48 24.17 -6.43
C GLU A 611 13.46 23.57 -7.45
N ILE A 612 13.75 22.27 -7.37
CA ILE A 612 14.52 21.53 -8.37
C ILE A 612 13.92 21.63 -9.79
N LEU A 613 12.62 21.95 -9.90
CA LEU A 613 11.89 22.12 -11.15
C LEU A 613 11.96 23.55 -11.72
N ASN A 614 12.68 24.47 -11.07
CA ASN A 614 13.01 25.78 -11.64
C ASN A 614 14.07 25.62 -12.74
N SER A 615 13.94 26.36 -13.85
CA SER A 615 14.83 26.22 -15.02
C SER A 615 16.30 26.50 -14.74
N THR A 616 16.61 27.32 -13.73
CA THR A 616 17.98 27.56 -13.23
C THR A 616 18.65 26.32 -12.65
N ASN A 617 17.88 25.29 -12.27
CA ASN A 617 18.39 24.02 -11.74
C ASN A 617 18.57 22.94 -12.83
N PHE A 618 18.25 23.22 -14.09
CA PHE A 618 18.53 22.31 -15.21
C PHE A 618 19.01 23.00 -16.50
N ASN A 619 19.47 24.25 -16.38
CA ASN A 619 20.01 25.05 -17.47
C ASN A 619 21.34 24.52 -18.04
N ASN A 620 22.09 23.70 -17.29
CA ASN A 620 23.47 23.33 -17.63
C ASN A 620 23.90 22.01 -16.94
N LEU A 621 23.13 20.94 -17.14
CA LEU A 621 23.33 19.64 -16.51
C LEU A 621 24.76 19.11 -16.74
N LYS A 622 25.34 18.50 -15.69
CA LYS A 622 26.64 17.81 -15.70
C LYS A 622 26.51 16.42 -15.13
N ALA A 623 27.31 15.49 -15.64
CA ALA A 623 27.48 14.16 -15.06
C ALA A 623 28.93 13.96 -14.65
N ASN A 624 29.16 13.21 -13.57
CA ASN A 624 30.48 12.74 -13.18
C ASN A 624 30.48 11.23 -12.93
N VAL A 625 31.66 10.59 -13.06
CA VAL A 625 31.91 9.29 -12.45
C VAL A 625 32.36 9.56 -11.01
N LEU A 626 31.51 9.28 -10.03
CA LEU A 626 31.87 9.42 -8.62
C LEU A 626 33.02 8.46 -8.25
N TRP A 627 32.88 7.20 -8.62
CA TRP A 627 33.92 6.19 -8.48
C TRP A 627 33.76 5.04 -9.48
N SER A 628 34.85 4.31 -9.73
CA SER A 628 34.90 3.04 -10.47
C SER A 628 35.79 2.01 -9.74
N THR A 629 35.52 0.71 -9.88
CA THR A 629 36.48 -0.36 -9.50
C THR A 629 37.53 -0.63 -10.57
N ASN A 630 37.40 -0.02 -11.75
CA ASN A 630 38.27 -0.25 -12.91
C ASN A 630 38.40 1.06 -13.70
N THR A 631 39.60 1.63 -13.76
CA THR A 631 39.88 2.87 -14.51
C THR A 631 39.71 2.72 -16.02
N GLY A 632 39.82 1.51 -16.56
CA GLY A 632 39.58 1.22 -17.96
C GLY A 632 38.10 1.14 -18.33
N LEU A 633 37.17 1.03 -17.37
CA LEU A 633 35.78 0.64 -17.62
C LEU A 633 34.98 1.66 -18.46
N ILE A 634 35.04 2.95 -18.06
CA ILE A 634 34.30 4.03 -18.71
C ILE A 634 35.27 4.83 -19.58
N ASN A 635 34.92 4.99 -20.86
CA ASN A 635 35.65 5.80 -21.82
C ASN A 635 35.24 7.27 -21.70
N THR A 636 33.94 7.55 -21.85
CA THR A 636 33.36 8.88 -21.73
C THR A 636 32.04 8.87 -20.97
N VAL A 637 31.74 10.00 -20.31
CA VAL A 637 30.40 10.35 -19.83
C VAL A 637 30.01 11.70 -20.40
N THR A 638 28.86 11.78 -21.05
CA THR A 638 28.29 13.03 -21.56
C THR A 638 26.79 13.12 -21.20
N ILE A 639 26.15 14.26 -21.45
CA ILE A 639 24.69 14.40 -21.34
C ILE A 639 24.13 14.82 -22.69
N ALA A 640 23.19 14.01 -23.21
CA ALA A 640 22.31 14.40 -24.30
C ALA A 640 21.25 15.38 -23.77
N ASN A 641 21.01 16.48 -24.48
CA ASN A 641 20.19 17.61 -24.03
C ASN A 641 20.58 18.10 -22.61
N PRO A 642 21.75 18.74 -22.41
CA PRO A 642 22.19 19.23 -21.11
C PRO A 642 21.50 20.52 -20.65
N SER A 643 20.68 21.16 -21.51
CA SER A 643 20.03 22.44 -21.24
C SER A 643 18.55 22.43 -21.68
N PRO A 644 17.70 21.53 -21.14
CA PRO A 644 16.27 21.50 -21.44
C PRO A 644 15.60 22.86 -21.18
N GLY A 645 14.80 23.33 -22.15
CA GLY A 645 14.14 24.64 -22.07
C GLY A 645 12.98 24.70 -21.07
N SER A 646 12.41 23.55 -20.71
CA SER A 646 11.28 23.41 -19.80
C SER A 646 11.35 22.12 -18.98
N VAL A 647 10.54 22.04 -17.93
CA VAL A 647 10.34 20.79 -17.14
C VAL A 647 9.89 19.62 -18.02
N SER A 648 9.09 19.89 -19.05
CA SER A 648 8.68 18.88 -20.05
C SER A 648 9.84 18.35 -20.89
N ASP A 649 10.89 19.14 -21.14
CA ASP A 649 12.03 18.72 -21.98
C ASP A 649 13.03 17.82 -21.23
N LEU A 650 12.92 17.71 -19.90
CA LEU A 650 13.75 16.83 -19.08
C LEU A 650 13.65 15.35 -19.50
N ILE A 651 12.55 14.92 -20.12
CA ILE A 651 12.38 13.56 -20.67
C ILE A 651 13.37 13.24 -21.81
N ASN A 652 13.82 14.27 -22.53
CA ASN A 652 14.81 14.17 -23.60
C ASN A 652 16.25 14.19 -23.07
N SER A 653 16.44 14.48 -21.78
CA SER A 653 17.75 14.62 -21.15
C SER A 653 18.25 13.28 -20.58
N LYS A 654 19.41 12.83 -21.07
CA LYS A 654 19.99 11.52 -20.75
C LYS A 654 21.49 11.63 -20.47
N ILE A 655 21.97 10.97 -19.41
CA ILE A 655 23.41 10.70 -19.28
C ILE A 655 23.75 9.55 -20.24
N LEU A 656 24.81 9.74 -21.03
CA LEU A 656 25.38 8.74 -21.93
C LEU A 656 26.71 8.27 -21.33
N VAL A 657 26.78 6.99 -20.93
CA VAL A 657 28.00 6.38 -20.36
C VAL A 657 28.58 5.40 -21.36
N THR A 658 29.68 5.75 -22.01
CA THR A 658 30.36 4.90 -22.99
C THR A 658 31.32 3.95 -22.28
N LEU A 659 31.09 2.65 -22.41
CA LEU A 659 31.90 1.57 -21.86
C LEU A 659 32.96 1.12 -22.87
N ASN A 660 34.17 0.86 -22.39
CA ASN A 660 35.26 0.35 -23.22
C ASN A 660 35.09 -1.15 -23.56
N PRO A 661 35.59 -1.61 -24.73
CA PRO A 661 35.61 -3.02 -25.09
C PRO A 661 36.33 -3.89 -24.06
N ASN A 662 35.79 -5.08 -23.83
CA ASN A 662 36.34 -6.14 -22.98
C ASN A 662 36.56 -5.78 -21.50
N GLN A 663 35.88 -4.74 -21.01
CA GLN A 663 35.93 -4.34 -19.60
C GLN A 663 34.72 -4.86 -18.80
N SER A 664 34.95 -5.15 -17.53
CA SER A 664 33.94 -5.42 -16.51
C SER A 664 34.27 -4.67 -15.21
N GLY A 665 33.31 -4.60 -14.29
CA GLY A 665 33.45 -3.89 -13.02
C GLY A 665 32.21 -3.09 -12.65
N ASN A 666 32.39 -2.17 -11.70
CA ASN A 666 31.33 -1.32 -11.16
C ASN A 666 31.74 0.14 -11.19
N ALA A 667 30.79 1.03 -11.45
CA ALA A 667 30.95 2.46 -11.25
C ALA A 667 29.68 3.10 -10.71
N VAL A 668 29.81 4.26 -10.07
CA VAL A 668 28.67 5.12 -9.71
C VAL A 668 28.77 6.41 -10.49
N VAL A 669 27.69 6.77 -11.18
CA VAL A 669 27.57 7.99 -11.99
C VAL A 669 26.57 8.94 -11.31
N THR A 670 26.92 10.21 -11.22
CA THR A 670 26.17 11.27 -10.51
C THR A 670 25.67 12.35 -11.47
N LEU A 671 24.48 12.87 -11.23
CA LEU A 671 23.94 14.08 -11.89
C LEU A 671 24.14 15.32 -11.03
N HIS A 672 24.49 16.43 -11.67
CA HIS A 672 24.67 17.76 -11.10
C HIS A 672 24.13 18.82 -12.08
N ASN A 673 24.06 20.08 -11.66
CA ASN A 673 23.84 21.22 -12.56
C ASN A 673 25.01 22.22 -12.45
N GLU A 674 25.33 22.88 -13.57
CA GLU A 674 26.44 23.81 -13.81
C GLU A 674 27.85 23.20 -13.69
N SER A 675 28.17 22.56 -12.56
CA SER A 675 29.50 22.03 -12.22
C SER A 675 29.40 20.64 -11.60
N THR A 676 30.38 19.77 -11.88
CA THR A 676 30.54 18.46 -11.22
C THR A 676 30.93 18.56 -9.74
N ALA A 677 31.34 19.75 -9.28
CA ALA A 677 31.59 20.05 -7.86
C ALA A 677 30.33 20.51 -7.10
N ASN A 678 29.22 20.83 -7.79
CA ASN A 678 27.96 21.19 -7.15
C ASN A 678 27.29 19.93 -6.53
N PRO A 679 26.34 20.07 -5.59
CA PRO A 679 25.72 18.93 -4.91
C PRO A 679 25.07 17.93 -5.87
N VAL A 680 25.25 16.63 -5.59
CA VAL A 680 24.64 15.54 -6.37
C VAL A 680 23.11 15.62 -6.28
N TYR A 681 22.44 15.58 -7.43
CA TYR A 681 20.98 15.52 -7.55
C TYR A 681 20.46 14.09 -7.41
N TRP A 682 21.13 13.13 -8.06
CA TRP A 682 20.90 11.70 -7.93
C TRP A 682 22.13 10.92 -8.45
N SER A 683 22.18 9.63 -8.15
CA SER A 683 23.25 8.72 -8.57
C SER A 683 22.71 7.35 -8.96
N TRP A 684 23.38 6.72 -9.92
CA TRP A 684 23.06 5.39 -10.46
C TRP A 684 24.31 4.51 -10.47
N HIS A 685 24.11 3.20 -10.29
CA HIS A 685 25.15 2.17 -10.32
C HIS A 685 25.22 1.56 -11.72
N ILE A 686 26.40 1.63 -12.35
CA ILE A 686 26.72 0.94 -13.60
C ILE A 686 27.39 -0.39 -13.23
N TRP A 687 26.79 -1.50 -13.65
CA TRP A 687 27.22 -2.84 -13.27
C TRP A 687 27.52 -3.67 -14.51
N VAL A 688 28.81 -3.82 -14.85
CA VAL A 688 29.25 -4.52 -16.07
C VAL A 688 29.78 -5.90 -15.68
N THR A 689 29.04 -6.95 -16.04
CA THR A 689 29.33 -8.33 -15.65
C THR A 689 30.15 -9.08 -16.70
N ASP A 690 30.97 -10.02 -16.26
CA ASP A 690 31.75 -10.92 -17.13
C ASP A 690 30.87 -11.97 -17.84
N SER A 691 29.70 -12.25 -17.27
CA SER A 691 28.72 -13.23 -17.74
C SER A 691 27.29 -12.67 -17.62
N ALA A 692 26.34 -13.23 -18.37
CA ALA A 692 24.92 -12.88 -18.21
C ALA A 692 24.42 -13.24 -16.80
N VAL A 693 23.59 -12.39 -16.19
CA VAL A 693 22.94 -12.68 -14.90
C VAL A 693 21.94 -13.82 -15.10
N GLY A 694 22.26 -14.98 -14.56
CA GLY A 694 21.36 -16.14 -14.51
C GLY A 694 20.39 -16.06 -13.32
N SER A 695 19.51 -17.06 -13.21
CA SER A 695 18.58 -17.18 -12.11
C SER A 695 18.45 -18.60 -11.55
N TYR A 696 17.98 -18.68 -10.30
CA TYR A 696 17.64 -19.92 -9.62
C TYR A 696 16.18 -19.87 -9.16
N ASN A 697 15.38 -20.85 -9.57
CA ASN A 697 13.98 -20.99 -9.18
C ASN A 697 13.86 -21.94 -7.98
N TYR A 698 13.36 -21.43 -6.85
CA TYR A 698 13.06 -22.21 -5.66
C TYR A 698 11.57 -22.12 -5.31
N THR A 699 11.04 -23.21 -4.75
CA THR A 699 9.69 -23.28 -4.17
C THR A 699 9.83 -23.97 -2.82
N THR A 700 9.35 -23.34 -1.75
CA THR A 700 9.64 -23.78 -0.37
C THR A 700 9.09 -25.18 -0.08
N GLU A 701 7.85 -25.43 -0.49
CA GLU A 701 7.19 -26.73 -0.49
C GLU A 701 5.95 -26.74 -1.41
N LEU A 702 5.43 -27.93 -1.73
CA LEU A 702 4.25 -28.07 -2.58
C LEU A 702 2.95 -28.05 -1.76
N PRO A 703 1.89 -27.34 -2.20
CA PRO A 703 0.57 -27.36 -1.59
C PRO A 703 -0.08 -28.75 -1.55
N ASN A 704 -1.04 -28.93 -0.63
CA ASN A 704 -1.90 -30.11 -0.62
C ASN A 704 -2.88 -30.09 -1.83
N ALA A 705 -2.72 -31.04 -2.76
CA ALA A 705 -3.50 -31.10 -3.99
C ALA A 705 -5.02 -31.37 -3.78
N VAL A 706 -5.44 -31.88 -2.61
CA VAL A 706 -6.85 -32.11 -2.27
C VAL A 706 -7.51 -30.82 -1.73
N ALA A 707 -6.72 -29.84 -1.32
CA ALA A 707 -7.16 -28.58 -0.73
C ALA A 707 -7.42 -27.49 -1.80
N THR A 708 -8.10 -27.82 -2.90
CA THR A 708 -8.29 -26.93 -4.07
C THR A 708 -9.06 -25.62 -3.79
N ASN A 709 -9.72 -25.50 -2.63
CA ASN A 709 -10.35 -24.27 -2.15
C ASN A 709 -9.49 -23.49 -1.15
N TYR A 710 -8.40 -24.08 -0.62
CA TYR A 710 -7.46 -23.40 0.28
C TYR A 710 -6.18 -23.11 -0.49
N VAL A 711 -6.10 -21.91 -1.08
CA VAL A 711 -5.02 -21.50 -1.99
C VAL A 711 -3.66 -21.66 -1.31
N ASN A 712 -2.81 -22.49 -1.92
CA ASN A 712 -1.45 -22.77 -1.44
C ASN A 712 -1.37 -23.33 0.00
N TYR A 713 -2.39 -24.09 0.43
CA TYR A 713 -2.42 -24.72 1.76
C TYR A 713 -1.29 -25.73 1.99
N VAL A 714 -0.55 -25.52 3.08
CA VAL A 714 0.37 -26.47 3.71
C VAL A 714 0.18 -26.44 5.24
N THR A 715 0.52 -27.54 5.91
CA THR A 715 0.26 -27.72 7.36
C THR A 715 1.07 -26.77 8.26
N ARG A 716 2.19 -26.22 7.78
CA ARG A 716 3.08 -25.31 8.52
C ARG A 716 3.59 -24.22 7.59
N GLY A 717 3.53 -22.97 8.03
CA GLY A 717 4.06 -21.84 7.26
C GLY A 717 3.34 -21.58 5.94
N ASP A 718 4.00 -20.83 5.07
CA ASP A 718 3.51 -20.38 3.77
C ASP A 718 4.33 -20.99 2.62
N VAL A 719 3.68 -21.20 1.46
CA VAL A 719 4.36 -21.56 0.21
C VAL A 719 4.87 -20.29 -0.46
N LEU A 720 6.17 -20.20 -0.67
CA LEU A 720 6.82 -19.16 -1.45
C LEU A 720 7.40 -19.78 -2.72
N LYS A 721 7.32 -19.04 -3.83
CA LYS A 721 7.95 -19.38 -5.11
C LYS A 721 8.78 -18.19 -5.57
N THR A 722 10.10 -18.35 -5.59
CA THR A 722 11.05 -17.25 -5.76
C THR A 722 12.05 -17.56 -6.87
N GLU A 723 12.32 -16.57 -7.71
CA GLU A 723 13.39 -16.60 -8.69
C GLU A 723 14.49 -15.62 -8.23
N PHE A 724 15.61 -16.15 -7.74
CA PHE A 724 16.76 -15.37 -7.29
C PHE A 724 17.70 -15.05 -8.44
N MET A 725 18.41 -13.91 -8.37
CA MET A 725 19.65 -13.74 -9.13
C MET A 725 20.68 -14.81 -8.75
N ASP A 726 21.53 -15.20 -9.70
CA ASP A 726 22.65 -16.12 -9.48
C ASP A 726 23.81 -15.54 -8.65
N ARG A 727 23.84 -14.22 -8.45
CA ARG A 727 24.92 -13.47 -7.79
C ARG A 727 24.41 -12.31 -6.94
N ASN A 728 25.29 -11.73 -6.13
CA ASN A 728 25.01 -10.52 -5.36
C ASN A 728 25.11 -9.28 -6.26
N LEU A 729 24.43 -8.19 -5.89
CA LEU A 729 24.55 -6.91 -6.60
C LEU A 729 26.01 -6.44 -6.67
N GLY A 730 26.43 -6.04 -7.86
CA GLY A 730 27.81 -5.61 -8.15
C GLY A 730 28.84 -6.72 -8.32
N ALA A 731 28.48 -8.00 -8.22
CA ALA A 731 29.38 -9.12 -8.53
C ALA A 731 29.57 -9.26 -10.05
N THR A 732 30.80 -9.32 -10.56
CA THR A 732 31.00 -9.36 -12.03
C THR A 732 30.77 -10.75 -12.62
N ASP A 733 31.09 -11.82 -11.89
CA ASP A 733 30.66 -13.20 -12.20
C ASP A 733 29.85 -13.82 -11.04
N ALA A 734 29.20 -14.97 -11.27
CA ALA A 734 28.50 -15.71 -10.23
C ALA A 734 29.45 -16.56 -9.37
N PHE A 735 29.10 -16.83 -8.11
CA PHE A 735 29.92 -17.70 -7.26
C PHE A 735 29.93 -19.14 -7.85
N PRO A 736 31.10 -19.69 -8.21
CA PRO A 736 31.20 -20.94 -8.97
C PRO A 736 30.82 -22.17 -8.13
N VAL A 737 30.45 -23.25 -8.81
CA VAL A 737 30.49 -24.60 -8.20
C VAL A 737 31.96 -25.01 -8.13
N ILE A 738 32.43 -25.44 -6.96
CA ILE A 738 33.84 -25.74 -6.71
C ILE A 738 34.08 -27.25 -6.75
N ALA A 739 35.11 -27.69 -7.49
CA ALA A 739 35.47 -29.10 -7.63
C ALA A 739 36.08 -29.70 -6.35
N ASN A 740 36.95 -28.96 -5.66
CA ASN A 740 37.46 -29.31 -4.33
C ASN A 740 37.20 -28.15 -3.34
N PRO A 741 36.12 -28.20 -2.53
CA PRO A 741 35.73 -27.12 -1.62
C PRO A 741 36.76 -26.75 -0.53
N LEU A 742 37.80 -27.57 -0.32
CA LEU A 742 38.89 -27.32 0.63
C LEU A 742 40.17 -26.81 -0.04
N ALA A 743 40.28 -26.94 -1.37
CA ALA A 743 41.40 -26.43 -2.15
C ALA A 743 40.94 -26.01 -3.57
N PRO A 744 40.28 -24.85 -3.71
CA PRO A 744 39.96 -24.28 -5.02
C PRO A 744 41.21 -24.09 -5.89
N THR A 745 41.05 -24.26 -7.20
CA THR A 745 42.06 -23.93 -8.21
C THR A 745 42.19 -22.42 -8.42
N VAL A 746 43.25 -21.99 -9.11
CA VAL A 746 43.52 -20.56 -9.42
C VAL A 746 42.33 -19.92 -10.15
N ALA A 747 41.80 -20.58 -11.19
CA ALA A 747 40.65 -20.09 -11.96
C ALA A 747 39.33 -20.09 -11.16
N GLU A 748 39.20 -20.96 -10.16
CA GLU A 748 38.08 -20.90 -9.21
C GLU A 748 38.22 -19.73 -8.23
N TYR A 749 39.44 -19.45 -7.73
CA TYR A 749 39.70 -18.26 -6.89
C TYR A 749 39.44 -16.94 -7.63
N GLU A 750 39.81 -16.83 -8.91
CA GLU A 750 39.47 -15.67 -9.76
C GLU A 750 37.96 -15.44 -9.83
N LYS A 751 37.16 -16.50 -9.93
CA LYS A 751 35.69 -16.41 -9.92
C LYS A 751 35.11 -16.13 -8.53
N ILE A 752 35.67 -16.71 -7.47
CA ILE A 752 35.30 -16.35 -6.09
C ILE A 752 35.53 -14.85 -5.85
N ARG A 753 36.69 -14.32 -6.29
CA ARG A 753 37.03 -12.90 -6.25
C ARG A 753 36.03 -12.04 -7.02
N ALA A 754 35.76 -12.37 -8.28
CA ALA A 754 34.75 -11.70 -9.12
C ALA A 754 33.33 -11.71 -8.51
N SER A 755 33.00 -12.76 -7.75
CA SER A 755 31.68 -12.93 -7.15
C SER A 755 31.40 -12.07 -5.90
N THR A 756 32.41 -11.39 -5.34
CA THR A 756 32.32 -10.66 -4.05
C THR A 756 31.13 -9.67 -3.99
N GLY A 757 30.92 -8.86 -5.03
CA GLY A 757 29.86 -7.86 -5.06
C GLY A 757 30.00 -6.74 -4.03
N LEU A 758 28.93 -5.95 -3.87
CA LEU A 758 28.92 -4.68 -3.13
C LEU A 758 27.99 -4.75 -1.90
N GLN A 759 28.28 -3.92 -0.90
CA GLN A 759 27.48 -3.78 0.32
C GLN A 759 26.51 -2.59 0.19
N TYR A 760 25.39 -2.65 0.90
CA TYR A 760 24.39 -1.59 1.00
C TYR A 760 23.95 -1.46 2.46
N GLN A 761 23.66 -0.23 2.90
CA GLN A 761 22.94 -0.02 4.17
C GLN A 761 21.44 -0.22 3.95
N TRP A 762 20.72 -0.66 4.98
CA TRP A 762 19.32 -1.01 4.82
C TRP A 762 18.48 0.20 4.37
N GLY A 763 17.73 0.04 3.28
CA GLY A 763 16.92 1.10 2.70
C GLY A 763 17.67 2.18 1.91
N ARG A 764 18.96 2.02 1.58
CA ARG A 764 19.70 2.89 0.63
C ARG A 764 19.74 2.29 -0.78
N LYS A 765 19.88 3.14 -1.79
CA LYS A 765 20.14 2.72 -3.19
C LYS A 765 21.62 2.62 -3.56
N ASP A 766 22.49 3.32 -2.83
CA ASP A 766 23.89 3.51 -3.24
C ASP A 766 24.80 2.38 -2.75
N PRO A 767 25.63 1.79 -3.63
CA PRO A 767 26.57 0.77 -3.25
C PRO A 767 27.78 1.33 -2.48
N ILE A 768 28.18 0.58 -1.46
CA ILE A 768 29.43 0.73 -0.71
C ILE A 768 30.36 -0.43 -1.10
N PRO A 769 31.56 -0.17 -1.63
CA PRO A 769 32.57 -1.21 -1.86
C PRO A 769 32.98 -1.90 -0.54
N SER A 770 33.24 -3.21 -0.57
CA SER A 770 33.74 -3.93 0.60
C SER A 770 35.20 -3.59 0.92
N PHE A 771 35.94 -3.04 -0.07
CA PHE A 771 37.39 -2.79 -0.04
C PHE A 771 38.26 -4.02 0.28
N GLN A 772 37.67 -5.23 0.29
CA GLN A 772 38.34 -6.52 0.49
C GLN A 772 37.61 -7.61 -0.31
N PHE A 773 38.38 -8.52 -0.93
CA PHE A 773 37.82 -9.63 -1.73
C PHE A 773 37.41 -10.85 -0.88
N ALA A 774 36.42 -11.62 -1.35
CA ALA A 774 35.91 -12.81 -0.66
C ALA A 774 36.87 -14.02 -0.63
N ASP A 775 37.85 -14.09 -1.55
CA ASP A 775 38.75 -15.23 -1.75
C ASP A 775 39.91 -15.30 -0.74
N ASN A 776 40.64 -14.20 -0.57
CA ASN A 776 41.81 -14.13 0.32
C ASN A 776 41.79 -12.93 1.28
N ARG A 777 40.70 -12.15 1.29
CA ARG A 777 40.52 -10.93 2.12
C ARG A 777 41.57 -9.83 1.87
N ALA A 778 42.36 -9.94 0.80
CA ALA A 778 43.29 -8.88 0.41
C ALA A 778 42.50 -7.59 0.14
N PRO A 779 43.03 -6.42 0.54
CA PRO A 779 42.40 -5.15 0.27
C PRO A 779 42.38 -4.85 -1.24
N TYR A 780 41.43 -4.03 -1.66
CA TYR A 780 41.41 -3.41 -2.97
C TYR A 780 40.97 -1.96 -2.87
N ASP A 781 41.49 -1.15 -3.77
CA ASP A 781 41.20 0.29 -3.84
C ASP A 781 40.14 0.57 -4.91
N ILE A 782 39.48 1.73 -4.82
CA ILE A 782 38.60 2.22 -5.88
C ILE A 782 39.17 3.51 -6.47
N PHE A 783 38.64 3.94 -7.61
CA PHE A 783 39.13 5.08 -8.35
C PHE A 783 38.05 6.16 -8.42
N LEU A 784 38.25 7.28 -7.72
CA LEU A 784 37.39 8.46 -7.80
C LEU A 784 37.54 9.09 -9.19
N GLY A 785 36.43 9.43 -9.83
CA GLY A 785 36.44 9.97 -11.19
C GLY A 785 36.25 11.49 -11.24
N ASN A 786 36.79 12.08 -12.30
CA ASN A 786 36.55 13.47 -12.69
C ASN A 786 36.37 13.55 -14.21
N VAL A 787 35.13 13.77 -14.64
CA VAL A 787 34.74 13.93 -16.05
C VAL A 787 35.13 15.33 -16.53
N ASN A 788 35.95 15.40 -17.58
CA ASN A 788 36.41 16.65 -18.18
C ASN A 788 35.40 17.21 -19.22
N THR A 789 35.72 18.36 -19.83
CA THR A 789 34.88 19.03 -20.83
C THR A 789 34.62 18.24 -22.12
N ASN A 790 35.47 17.27 -22.48
CA ASN A 790 35.26 16.37 -23.63
C ASN A 790 34.60 15.03 -23.24
N GLY A 791 34.22 14.87 -21.97
CA GLY A 791 33.55 13.70 -21.43
C GLY A 791 34.49 12.59 -20.96
N ALA A 792 35.80 12.63 -21.26
CA ALA A 792 36.74 11.61 -20.80
C ALA A 792 36.99 11.71 -19.29
N VAL A 793 37.24 10.56 -18.66
CA VAL A 793 37.33 10.43 -17.19
C VAL A 793 38.79 10.38 -16.74
N ALA A 794 39.21 11.35 -15.92
CA ALA A 794 40.44 11.25 -15.13
C ALA A 794 40.14 10.54 -13.80
N TYR A 795 41.12 9.82 -13.24
CA TYR A 795 40.93 9.02 -12.03
C TYR A 795 42.00 9.29 -10.96
N THR A 796 41.59 9.24 -9.69
CA THR A 796 42.50 9.23 -8.53
C THR A 796 42.17 8.06 -7.59
N THR A 797 43.17 7.43 -6.99
CA THR A 797 42.97 6.26 -6.13
C THR A 797 42.44 6.67 -4.74
N LEU A 798 41.30 6.10 -4.35
CA LEU A 798 40.82 6.07 -2.97
C LEU A 798 41.11 4.69 -2.38
N SER A 799 42.09 4.65 -1.48
CA SER A 799 42.53 3.38 -0.91
C SER A 799 41.67 2.89 0.24
N ALA A 800 41.70 1.58 0.48
CA ALA A 800 40.98 0.94 1.57
C ALA A 800 41.24 1.62 2.94
N GLY A 801 42.47 2.05 3.22
CA GLY A 801 42.82 2.73 4.47
C GLY A 801 42.32 4.17 4.60
N VAL A 802 42.02 4.85 3.48
CA VAL A 802 41.48 6.21 3.49
C VAL A 802 39.95 6.19 3.61
N TYR A 803 39.28 5.17 3.08
CA TYR A 803 37.84 4.97 3.28
C TYR A 803 37.51 4.46 4.70
N ASN A 804 38.28 3.48 5.19
CA ASN A 804 38.08 2.83 6.48
C ASN A 804 38.71 3.64 7.64
N ASN A 805 38.31 4.91 7.79
CA ASN A 805 38.84 5.81 8.81
C ASN A 805 37.69 6.66 9.42
N VAL A 806 37.42 6.50 10.72
CA VAL A 806 36.35 7.26 11.44
C VAL A 806 36.67 8.74 11.64
N SER A 807 37.92 9.15 11.45
CA SER A 807 38.35 10.56 11.39
C SER A 807 38.45 11.10 9.96
N GLY A 808 38.07 10.30 8.95
CA GLY A 808 38.10 10.65 7.54
C GLY A 808 36.74 11.12 6.99
N SER A 809 36.71 11.41 5.69
CA SER A 809 35.53 11.99 5.02
C SER A 809 34.44 10.99 4.62
N TYR A 810 34.58 9.70 4.94
CA TYR A 810 33.75 8.61 4.39
C TYR A 810 32.92 7.85 5.43
N ILE A 811 33.27 7.89 6.71
CA ILE A 811 32.47 7.33 7.80
C ILE A 811 31.98 8.52 8.63
N ILE A 812 30.73 8.93 8.44
CA ILE A 812 30.18 10.16 9.05
C ILE A 812 29.09 9.81 10.05
N HIS A 813 29.17 10.38 11.25
CA HIS A 813 28.22 10.17 12.34
C HIS A 813 26.95 11.02 12.21
N TYR A 814 25.86 10.53 12.79
CA TYR A 814 24.53 11.11 12.74
C TYR A 814 24.50 12.62 13.04
N ASP A 815 25.01 13.03 14.21
CA ASP A 815 24.98 14.45 14.61
C ASP A 815 25.81 15.36 13.69
N THR A 816 26.77 14.79 12.94
CA THR A 816 27.52 15.52 11.91
C THR A 816 26.66 15.77 10.69
N TYR A 817 25.94 14.77 10.15
CA TYR A 817 25.08 14.98 8.98
C TYR A 817 23.72 15.61 9.29
N THR A 818 23.22 15.56 10.53
CA THR A 818 21.95 16.19 10.91
C THR A 818 22.07 17.65 11.36
N ASN A 819 23.27 18.17 11.63
CA ASN A 819 23.44 19.54 12.13
C ASN A 819 23.06 20.63 11.11
N GLY A 820 23.00 21.88 11.59
CA GLY A 820 22.60 23.07 10.83
C GLY A 820 23.45 23.38 9.59
N SER A 821 24.66 22.82 9.48
CA SER A 821 25.54 22.97 8.31
C SER A 821 25.31 21.90 7.23
N ASN A 822 24.51 20.86 7.52
CA ASN A 822 24.29 19.70 6.66
C ASN A 822 22.79 19.52 6.36
N ALA A 823 22.13 18.49 6.92
CA ALA A 823 20.70 18.26 6.69
C ALA A 823 19.80 19.25 7.45
N ASN A 824 20.34 20.00 8.41
CA ASN A 824 19.63 21.03 9.21
C ASN A 824 18.32 20.51 9.83
N ILE A 825 18.43 19.44 10.62
CA ILE A 825 17.31 18.85 11.36
C ILE A 825 16.95 19.73 12.55
N LEU A 826 15.70 20.16 12.63
CA LEU A 826 15.17 21.00 13.69
C LEU A 826 14.31 20.18 14.66
N SER A 827 14.22 20.63 15.91
CA SER A 827 13.31 20.03 16.91
C SER A 827 11.82 20.20 16.53
N THR A 828 11.49 21.16 15.67
CA THR A 828 10.16 21.43 15.14
C THR A 828 9.83 20.69 13.84
N ASP A 829 10.79 19.96 13.25
CA ASP A 829 10.55 19.18 12.02
C ASP A 829 9.58 18.02 12.28
N LYS A 830 8.57 17.86 11.41
CA LYS A 830 7.71 16.65 11.40
C LYS A 830 8.55 15.45 10.97
N THR A 831 8.11 14.23 11.29
CA THR A 831 8.83 12.99 10.90
C THR A 831 9.04 12.90 9.39
N SER A 832 8.09 13.39 8.57
CA SER A 832 8.25 13.58 7.12
C SER A 832 9.46 14.43 6.73
N ASP A 833 9.64 15.54 7.43
CA ASP A 833 10.58 16.60 7.09
C ASP A 833 12.00 16.16 7.48
N LYS A 834 12.13 15.50 8.64
CA LYS A 834 13.38 14.86 9.07
C LYS A 834 13.83 13.79 8.07
N VAL A 835 12.91 12.90 7.65
CA VAL A 835 13.20 11.84 6.66
C VAL A 835 13.65 12.45 5.34
N ALA A 836 12.91 13.43 4.81
CA ALA A 836 13.27 14.12 3.55
C ALA A 836 14.65 14.79 3.62
N LYS A 837 14.99 15.44 4.74
CA LYS A 837 16.29 16.08 4.98
C LYS A 837 17.45 15.06 5.07
N VAL A 838 17.32 13.96 5.81
CA VAL A 838 18.40 12.95 5.91
C VAL A 838 18.53 12.14 4.61
N LEU A 839 17.43 11.81 3.92
CA LEU A 839 17.49 11.23 2.57
C LEU A 839 18.17 12.19 1.58
N SER A 840 17.90 13.50 1.67
CA SER A 840 18.59 14.51 0.85
C SER A 840 20.11 14.52 1.08
N TYR A 841 20.56 14.38 2.33
CA TYR A 841 21.98 14.24 2.63
C TYR A 841 22.55 12.94 2.03
N SER A 842 21.84 11.82 2.18
CA SER A 842 22.25 10.51 1.66
C SER A 842 22.39 10.50 0.13
N VAL A 843 21.49 11.19 -0.57
CA VAL A 843 21.50 11.37 -2.04
C VAL A 843 22.61 12.31 -2.50
N LYS A 844 22.95 13.34 -1.70
CA LYS A 844 24.06 14.26 -1.97
C LYS A 844 25.43 13.62 -1.70
N ASN A 845 25.50 12.63 -0.81
CA ASN A 845 26.73 11.98 -0.34
C ASN A 845 26.72 10.44 -0.55
N PRO A 846 26.50 9.93 -1.78
CA PRO A 846 26.20 8.52 -2.02
C PRO A 846 27.28 7.54 -1.53
N LEU A 847 28.57 7.86 -1.64
CA LEU A 847 29.69 6.99 -1.19
C LEU A 847 29.92 7.01 0.35
N VAL A 848 29.33 7.94 1.10
CA VAL A 848 29.49 8.01 2.57
C VAL A 848 28.79 6.83 3.24
N TYR A 849 29.48 6.18 4.19
CA TYR A 849 28.90 5.25 5.15
C TYR A 849 28.31 6.05 6.32
N MET A 850 26.97 6.11 6.39
CA MET A 850 26.26 6.91 7.39
C MET A 850 26.07 6.09 8.66
N VAL A 851 26.78 6.44 9.74
CA VAL A 851 26.77 5.69 11.00
C VAL A 851 26.05 6.45 12.12
N PRO A 852 25.52 5.77 13.15
CA PRO A 852 24.95 6.44 14.31
C PRO A 852 26.03 7.12 15.17
N SER A 853 25.69 8.21 15.84
CA SER A 853 26.53 8.75 16.93
C SER A 853 26.45 7.91 18.21
N THR A 854 25.26 7.34 18.47
CA THR A 854 24.95 6.55 19.66
C THR A 854 24.05 5.37 19.27
N PHE A 855 24.26 4.21 19.89
CA PHE A 855 23.37 3.06 19.68
C PHE A 855 22.07 3.18 20.46
N SER A 856 21.03 2.53 19.96
CA SER A 856 19.78 2.33 20.70
C SER A 856 20.04 1.72 22.07
N PRO A 857 19.45 2.23 23.17
CA PRO A 857 19.66 1.70 24.51
C PRO A 857 19.32 0.21 24.61
N TYR A 858 20.26 -0.57 25.16
CA TYR A 858 20.10 -2.01 25.38
C TYR A 858 19.02 -2.30 26.42
N ASN A 859 18.07 -3.18 26.09
CA ASN A 859 16.99 -3.56 26.99
C ASN A 859 17.44 -4.70 27.93
N THR A 860 17.95 -4.32 29.10
CA THR A 860 18.48 -5.26 30.11
C THR A 860 17.45 -6.25 30.65
N ALA A 861 16.15 -5.90 30.64
CA ALA A 861 15.08 -6.74 31.16
C ALA A 861 14.57 -7.77 30.13
N VAL A 862 14.48 -7.38 28.85
CA VAL A 862 14.10 -8.26 27.74
C VAL A 862 14.96 -7.91 26.51
N PRO A 863 16.09 -8.59 26.29
CA PRO A 863 17.06 -8.21 25.25
C PRO A 863 16.47 -8.14 23.83
N ASN A 864 15.50 -9.02 23.51
CA ASN A 864 14.78 -9.04 22.23
C ASN A 864 13.96 -7.77 21.95
N TYR A 865 13.68 -6.95 22.97
CA TYR A 865 13.03 -5.65 22.87
C TYR A 865 14.04 -4.48 22.77
N THR A 866 15.32 -4.77 22.48
CA THR A 866 16.30 -3.75 22.08
C THR A 866 16.02 -3.30 20.65
N ASN A 867 15.93 -1.99 20.42
CA ASN A 867 15.60 -1.41 19.11
C ASN A 867 16.79 -1.49 18.14
N GLY A 868 16.48 -1.52 16.84
CA GLY A 868 17.43 -1.27 15.77
C GLY A 868 17.76 0.23 15.66
N THR A 869 19.04 0.53 15.48
CA THR A 869 19.60 1.88 15.38
C THR A 869 19.73 2.27 13.91
N ASP A 870 18.87 3.17 13.43
CA ASP A 870 18.88 3.58 12.04
C ASP A 870 20.01 4.56 11.70
N TRP A 871 20.36 4.64 10.43
CA TRP A 871 21.13 5.76 9.87
C TRP A 871 20.22 6.92 9.44
N LEU A 872 18.92 6.63 9.22
CA LEU A 872 17.95 7.62 8.75
C LEU A 872 17.48 8.56 9.87
N LEU A 873 17.21 8.04 11.06
CA LEU A 873 16.78 8.79 12.24
C LEU A 873 17.26 8.13 13.54
N ASN A 874 17.38 8.92 14.61
CA ASN A 874 17.40 8.43 15.99
C ASN A 874 16.01 7.95 16.49
N GLU A 875 15.12 7.58 15.57
CA GLU A 875 13.78 7.07 15.79
C GLU A 875 13.63 5.76 15.00
N THR A 876 13.37 4.64 15.68
CA THR A 876 13.34 3.31 15.05
C THR A 876 12.07 3.10 14.21
N ASN A 877 12.12 2.14 13.26
CA ASN A 877 10.97 1.71 12.46
C ASN A 877 10.27 2.81 11.62
N VAL A 878 10.99 3.87 11.25
CA VAL A 878 10.51 4.93 10.35
C VAL A 878 10.88 4.61 8.89
N ALA A 879 10.00 4.93 7.94
CA ALA A 879 10.16 4.63 6.51
C ALA A 879 10.55 3.15 6.25
N ALA A 880 9.75 2.23 6.80
CA ALA A 880 9.91 0.78 6.64
C ALA A 880 9.62 0.30 5.20
N ASP A 881 9.00 1.17 4.38
CA ASP A 881 8.73 1.01 2.96
C ASP A 881 9.91 1.42 2.06
N ARG A 882 11.08 1.79 2.63
CA ARG A 882 12.28 2.22 1.89
C ARG A 882 12.69 1.30 0.73
N TRP A 883 12.42 -0.01 0.81
CA TRP A 883 12.63 -0.98 -0.29
C TRP A 883 11.34 -1.68 -0.77
N GLY A 884 10.17 -1.10 -0.52
CA GLY A 884 8.90 -1.56 -1.08
C GLY A 884 8.25 -2.73 -0.33
N ARG A 885 8.40 -2.81 1.00
CA ARG A 885 7.75 -3.80 1.89
C ARG A 885 6.25 -3.91 1.58
N GLY A 886 5.77 -5.10 1.20
CA GLY A 886 4.39 -5.39 0.83
C GLY A 886 3.92 -4.78 -0.51
N GLY A 887 4.51 -3.67 -0.92
CA GLY A 887 4.20 -2.91 -2.13
C GLY A 887 5.06 -3.26 -3.35
N LYS A 888 5.00 -2.37 -4.35
CA LYS A 888 5.89 -2.37 -5.51
C LYS A 888 7.33 -2.02 -5.13
N LYS A 889 8.30 -2.32 -6.01
CA LYS A 889 9.68 -1.81 -5.95
C LYS A 889 9.70 -0.28 -5.69
N SER A 890 10.44 0.15 -4.67
CA SER A 890 10.52 1.57 -4.32
C SER A 890 11.52 2.35 -5.20
N PRO A 891 11.47 3.70 -5.22
CA PRO A 891 12.50 4.52 -5.85
C PRO A 891 13.90 4.37 -5.23
N PHE A 892 14.05 3.83 -4.02
CA PHE A 892 15.34 3.60 -3.32
C PHE A 892 15.82 2.14 -3.36
N ASP A 893 15.10 1.22 -4.00
CA ASP A 893 15.53 -0.16 -4.21
C ASP A 893 16.75 -0.21 -5.17
N PRO A 894 17.89 -0.82 -4.78
CA PRO A 894 19.12 -0.81 -5.57
C PRO A 894 19.14 -1.81 -6.75
N CYS A 895 18.14 -2.68 -6.91
CA CYS A 895 18.15 -3.68 -7.97
C CYS A 895 17.94 -3.07 -9.37
N PRO A 896 18.45 -3.70 -10.44
CA PRO A 896 18.19 -3.29 -11.82
C PRO A 896 16.72 -3.55 -12.24
N GLU A 897 16.40 -3.22 -13.49
CA GLU A 897 15.06 -3.34 -14.06
C GLU A 897 14.51 -4.78 -14.02
N GLY A 898 13.23 -4.93 -13.67
CA GLY A 898 12.59 -6.24 -13.53
C GLY A 898 13.12 -7.10 -12.37
N TRP A 899 13.83 -6.49 -11.41
CA TRP A 899 14.37 -7.12 -10.20
C TRP A 899 14.14 -6.21 -8.98
N ARG A 900 13.91 -6.80 -7.80
CA ARG A 900 13.69 -6.10 -6.52
C ARG A 900 14.45 -6.75 -5.37
N ILE A 901 14.56 -6.06 -4.23
CA ILE A 901 14.94 -6.68 -2.96
C ILE A 901 13.84 -7.67 -2.52
N PRO A 902 14.20 -8.89 -2.06
CA PRO A 902 13.24 -9.89 -1.59
C PRO A 902 12.43 -9.41 -0.38
N ASP A 903 11.17 -9.85 -0.33
CA ASP A 903 10.22 -9.57 0.74
C ASP A 903 9.75 -10.88 1.42
N VAL A 904 9.15 -10.75 2.60
CA VAL A 904 8.73 -11.85 3.51
C VAL A 904 7.20 -11.96 3.60
N THR A 905 6.67 -13.03 4.20
CA THR A 905 5.21 -13.13 4.49
C THR A 905 4.85 -12.57 5.86
N ASP A 906 5.75 -12.63 6.83
CA ASP A 906 5.56 -12.11 8.19
C ASP A 906 6.87 -11.49 8.69
N VAL A 907 6.78 -10.48 9.56
CA VAL A 907 7.95 -9.83 10.20
C VAL A 907 8.09 -10.15 11.69
N ALA A 908 7.28 -11.05 12.25
CA ALA A 908 7.33 -11.48 13.65
C ALA A 908 7.75 -12.95 13.82
N ILE A 909 8.72 -13.20 14.71
CA ILE A 909 9.09 -14.56 15.13
C ILE A 909 8.09 -15.06 16.18
N VAL A 910 7.03 -15.73 15.74
CA VAL A 910 6.01 -16.30 16.63
C VAL A 910 6.24 -17.81 16.79
N ALA A 911 6.33 -18.27 18.04
CA ALA A 911 6.70 -19.65 18.36
C ALA A 911 5.76 -20.69 17.71
N ASN A 912 6.34 -21.60 16.94
CA ASN A 912 5.67 -22.68 16.17
C ASN A 912 4.82 -22.18 14.99
N ARG A 913 4.88 -20.89 14.68
CA ARG A 913 4.40 -20.26 13.43
C ARG A 913 5.58 -19.76 12.57
N ASP A 914 6.81 -20.06 12.99
CA ASP A 914 8.11 -19.63 12.44
C ASP A 914 8.58 -20.47 11.22
N TYR A 915 7.66 -20.78 10.30
CA TYR A 915 7.86 -21.59 9.10
C TYR A 915 7.40 -20.80 7.85
N GLY A 916 8.03 -20.99 6.69
CA GLY A 916 7.60 -20.35 5.43
C GLY A 916 7.81 -18.84 5.31
N LEU A 917 8.28 -18.16 6.36
CA LEU A 917 8.32 -16.69 6.42
C LEU A 917 9.26 -16.02 5.39
N SER A 918 10.27 -16.75 4.92
CA SER A 918 11.41 -16.24 4.16
C SER A 918 11.58 -16.99 2.84
N PRO A 919 11.98 -16.32 1.74
CA PRO A 919 12.35 -16.98 0.48
C PRO A 919 13.41 -18.09 0.63
N TRP A 920 14.21 -18.07 1.70
CA TRP A 920 15.24 -19.08 2.02
C TRP A 920 14.80 -20.09 3.09
N TYR A 921 13.50 -20.15 3.44
CA TYR A 921 12.97 -21.22 4.30
C TYR A 921 13.05 -22.57 3.57
N LYS A 922 13.65 -23.57 4.22
CA LYS A 922 13.58 -24.97 3.78
C LYS A 922 12.50 -25.70 4.59
N LYS A 923 11.69 -26.52 3.91
CA LYS A 923 10.58 -27.28 4.52
C LYS A 923 10.95 -27.90 5.88
N ASP A 924 10.05 -27.73 6.85
CA ASP A 924 10.13 -28.23 8.23
C ASP A 924 11.33 -27.69 9.08
N LYS A 925 12.13 -26.74 8.57
CA LYS A 925 13.15 -26.01 9.34
C LYS A 925 12.61 -24.66 9.82
N LYS A 926 12.72 -24.36 11.12
CA LYS A 926 12.28 -23.07 11.67
C LYS A 926 13.12 -21.93 11.10
N ALA A 927 12.50 -20.97 10.42
CA ALA A 927 13.20 -19.97 9.61
C ALA A 927 14.18 -19.11 10.44
N ALA A 928 13.82 -18.81 11.70
CA ALA A 928 14.64 -18.04 12.64
C ALA A 928 15.60 -18.88 13.51
N THR A 929 15.76 -20.18 13.21
CA THR A 929 16.71 -21.06 13.91
C THR A 929 17.98 -21.26 13.08
N SER A 930 19.12 -21.34 13.76
CA SER A 930 20.42 -21.62 13.13
C SER A 930 20.59 -23.12 12.89
N TYR A 931 20.80 -23.49 11.63
CA TYR A 931 20.96 -24.88 11.19
C TYR A 931 22.23 -25.05 10.33
N SER A 932 22.76 -26.28 10.23
CA SER A 932 23.98 -26.57 9.47
C SER A 932 23.76 -26.39 7.98
N VAL A 933 24.67 -25.67 7.30
CA VAL A 933 24.63 -25.54 5.84
C VAL A 933 24.73 -26.91 5.17
N ILE A 934 25.58 -27.80 5.69
CA ILE A 934 25.78 -29.15 5.15
C ILE A 934 24.60 -30.06 5.54
N ASN A 935 24.37 -30.27 6.83
CA ASN A 935 23.48 -31.35 7.28
C ASN A 935 21.99 -31.03 7.11
N ASP A 936 21.59 -29.76 7.21
CA ASP A 936 20.17 -29.36 7.14
C ASP A 936 19.81 -28.81 5.75
N TYR A 937 20.64 -27.93 5.20
CA TYR A 937 20.36 -27.29 3.92
C TYR A 937 20.89 -28.05 2.69
N LEU A 938 21.80 -29.01 2.84
CA LEU A 938 22.47 -29.76 1.75
C LEU A 938 23.36 -28.85 0.87
N GLY A 939 23.87 -27.77 1.45
CA GLY A 939 24.88 -26.91 0.84
C GLY A 939 26.31 -27.35 1.18
N VAL A 940 27.28 -26.79 0.46
CA VAL A 940 28.70 -27.10 0.62
C VAL A 940 29.47 -25.83 0.98
N ARG A 941 30.19 -25.85 2.12
CA ARG A 941 31.11 -24.78 2.54
C ARG A 941 32.38 -24.80 1.70
N VAL A 942 32.76 -23.66 1.16
CA VAL A 942 34.03 -23.47 0.45
C VAL A 942 35.01 -22.73 1.36
N GLN A 943 36.24 -23.23 1.44
CA GLN A 943 37.33 -22.67 2.24
C GLN A 943 38.55 -22.39 1.35
N ASN A 944 39.38 -21.44 1.76
CA ASN A 944 40.69 -21.21 1.15
C ASN A 944 41.81 -21.95 1.91
N SER A 945 43.05 -21.78 1.45
CA SER A 945 44.26 -22.39 2.02
C SER A 945 44.55 -22.04 3.49
N THR A 946 43.93 -21.00 4.07
CA THR A 946 44.03 -20.70 5.52
C THR A 946 42.84 -21.24 6.31
N ALA A 947 42.11 -22.20 5.74
CA ALA A 947 40.84 -22.76 6.23
C ALA A 947 39.74 -21.71 6.46
N SER A 948 39.89 -20.48 5.98
CA SER A 948 38.85 -19.45 6.07
C SER A 948 37.73 -19.71 5.07
N THR A 949 36.48 -19.68 5.54
CA THR A 949 35.29 -19.77 4.68
C THR A 949 35.23 -18.62 3.69
N VAL A 950 35.19 -18.92 2.39
CA VAL A 950 35.10 -17.93 1.29
C VAL A 950 33.73 -17.89 0.63
N GLY A 951 32.86 -18.87 0.91
CA GLY A 951 31.49 -18.90 0.43
C GLY A 951 30.81 -20.25 0.63
N TYR A 952 29.62 -20.39 0.05
CA TYR A 952 28.77 -21.57 0.11
C TYR A 952 28.13 -21.84 -1.25
N THR A 953 28.00 -23.11 -1.61
CA THR A 953 27.27 -23.55 -2.82
C THR A 953 26.06 -24.40 -2.46
N PHE A 954 24.97 -24.27 -3.21
CA PHE A 954 23.70 -24.97 -2.96
C PHE A 954 23.27 -25.69 -4.24
N ASN A 955 23.93 -26.83 -4.49
CA ASN A 955 23.84 -27.58 -5.74
C ASN A 955 22.77 -28.70 -5.69
N ASP A 956 22.19 -28.96 -4.52
CA ASP A 956 21.15 -29.98 -4.33
C ASP A 956 19.82 -29.52 -4.93
N ALA A 957 19.20 -30.38 -5.75
CA ALA A 957 17.97 -30.06 -6.49
C ALA A 957 16.72 -29.87 -5.60
N SER A 958 16.77 -30.26 -4.32
CA SER A 958 15.72 -29.98 -3.33
C SER A 958 15.83 -28.59 -2.70
N TYR A 959 16.98 -27.91 -2.82
CA TYR A 959 17.23 -26.59 -2.25
C TYR A 959 18.07 -25.65 -3.16
N PRO A 960 17.69 -25.44 -4.44
CA PRO A 960 18.43 -24.61 -5.40
C PRO A 960 18.24 -23.10 -5.15
N VAL A 961 18.80 -22.56 -4.07
CA VAL A 961 18.77 -21.11 -3.74
C VAL A 961 19.94 -20.31 -4.33
N GLY A 962 20.78 -20.95 -5.16
CA GLY A 962 21.99 -20.36 -5.75
C GLY A 962 23.18 -20.31 -4.80
N ASN A 963 24.35 -19.89 -5.30
CA ASN A 963 25.61 -19.90 -4.55
C ASN A 963 25.94 -18.51 -3.96
N TYR A 964 26.62 -18.44 -2.81
CA TYR A 964 26.82 -17.20 -2.04
C TYR A 964 28.30 -16.98 -1.64
N PRO A 965 28.91 -15.82 -1.94
CA PRO A 965 30.24 -15.45 -1.45
C PRO A 965 30.22 -15.10 0.05
N ASN A 966 31.39 -15.20 0.71
CA ASN A 966 31.64 -14.56 2.01
C ASN A 966 32.30 -13.18 1.80
N SER A 967 31.50 -12.18 1.46
CA SER A 967 31.97 -10.80 1.26
C SER A 967 32.01 -9.96 2.55
N GLY A 968 31.70 -10.58 3.69
CA GLY A 968 31.62 -9.95 5.01
C GLY A 968 30.46 -8.94 5.20
N SER A 969 30.32 -8.46 6.43
CA SER A 969 29.40 -7.38 6.83
C SER A 969 30.12 -6.23 7.55
N ARG A 970 29.87 -4.99 7.15
CA ARG A 970 30.45 -3.78 7.77
C ARG A 970 29.62 -3.30 8.96
N GLY A 971 30.29 -2.96 10.06
CA GLY A 971 29.67 -2.36 11.24
C GLY A 971 28.83 -3.30 12.09
N PHE A 972 28.89 -4.62 11.82
CA PHE A 972 28.09 -5.65 12.48
C PHE A 972 28.32 -5.69 14.00
N ARG A 973 27.22 -5.70 14.75
CA ARG A 973 27.17 -5.98 16.19
C ARG A 973 25.98 -6.89 16.49
N SER A 974 25.90 -7.44 17.71
CA SER A 974 24.68 -8.12 18.16
C SER A 974 23.80 -7.12 18.90
N VAL A 975 22.65 -6.75 18.32
CA VAL A 975 21.74 -5.75 18.89
C VAL A 975 21.11 -6.21 20.20
N ILE A 976 20.79 -7.51 20.31
CA ILE A 976 20.24 -8.13 21.53
C ILE A 976 21.32 -8.54 22.54
N ALA A 977 22.58 -8.12 22.37
CA ALA A 977 23.64 -8.34 23.35
C ALA A 977 24.10 -7.02 23.99
N ASN A 978 24.48 -7.08 25.26
CA ASN A 978 25.08 -5.95 25.95
C ASN A 978 26.51 -5.72 25.44
N GLN A 979 26.67 -4.81 24.49
CA GLN A 979 27.95 -4.47 23.85
C GLN A 979 28.26 -2.97 24.03
N THR A 980 29.54 -2.61 23.96
CA THR A 980 30.00 -1.23 24.15
C THR A 980 29.39 -0.26 23.15
N ALA A 981 29.09 0.97 23.59
CA ALA A 981 28.48 2.00 22.74
C ALA A 981 29.37 2.50 21.58
N GLN A 982 30.67 2.19 21.61
CA GLN A 982 31.59 2.40 20.48
C GLN A 982 31.50 1.21 19.51
N GLY A 983 31.07 1.46 18.28
CA GLY A 983 31.03 0.49 17.20
C GLY A 983 32.33 0.38 16.42
N THR A 984 32.54 -0.76 15.75
CA THR A 984 33.68 -0.99 14.86
C THR A 984 33.26 -0.79 13.41
N PHE A 985 33.47 0.40 12.86
CA PHE A 985 32.95 0.80 11.54
C PHE A 985 33.95 0.58 10.37
N GLU A 986 35.24 0.45 10.70
CA GLU A 986 36.36 0.41 9.75
C GLU A 986 36.64 -0.99 9.19
N ILE A 987 36.22 -2.04 9.91
CA ILE A 987 36.56 -3.44 9.62
C ILE A 987 35.36 -4.17 9.00
N ASN A 988 35.61 -5.00 7.98
CA ASN A 988 34.62 -5.88 7.38
C ASN A 988 34.59 -7.25 8.09
N ASN A 989 33.41 -7.67 8.59
CA ASN A 989 33.25 -8.87 9.40
C ASN A 989 32.94 -10.11 8.55
N PHE A 990 33.96 -10.93 8.31
CA PHE A 990 33.85 -12.18 7.54
C PHE A 990 33.30 -13.39 8.35
N GLN A 991 32.89 -13.21 9.61
CA GLN A 991 32.16 -14.26 10.34
C GLN A 991 30.68 -14.29 9.96
N TYR A 992 30.08 -13.12 9.71
CA TYR A 992 28.64 -12.93 9.56
C TYR A 992 28.25 -12.26 8.22
N PRO A 993 28.56 -12.88 7.06
CA PRO A 993 28.00 -12.43 5.78
C PRO A 993 26.50 -12.77 5.71
N GLY A 994 25.77 -12.02 4.89
CA GLY A 994 24.32 -12.20 4.75
C GLY A 994 23.71 -11.33 3.67
N ILE A 995 22.41 -11.49 3.46
CA ILE A 995 21.64 -10.88 2.37
C ILE A 995 20.40 -10.17 2.93
N TRP A 996 20.24 -8.89 2.63
CA TRP A 996 19.09 -8.11 3.07
C TRP A 996 17.75 -8.56 2.47
N THR A 997 16.68 -8.40 3.26
CA THR A 997 15.29 -8.31 2.77
C THR A 997 14.76 -6.88 2.86
N ALA A 998 13.61 -6.63 2.26
CA ALA A 998 12.90 -5.34 2.27
C ALA A 998 12.18 -5.05 3.61
N ALA A 999 12.37 -5.83 4.67
CA ALA A 999 11.54 -5.80 5.88
C ALA A 999 12.27 -5.43 7.18
N LEU A 1000 11.52 -4.81 8.10
CA LEU A 1000 11.88 -4.55 9.50
C LEU A 1000 11.03 -5.40 10.45
N ASN A 1001 11.60 -5.84 11.58
CA ASN A 1001 10.92 -6.62 12.61
C ASN A 1001 9.75 -5.84 13.25
N SER A 1002 8.73 -6.61 13.63
CA SER A 1002 7.48 -6.21 14.28
C SER A 1002 7.63 -5.42 15.60
N ASN A 1003 6.49 -5.10 16.20
CA ASN A 1003 6.32 -4.40 17.47
C ASN A 1003 7.06 -3.05 17.57
N TYR A 1004 7.30 -2.39 16.43
CA TYR A 1004 8.02 -1.11 16.35
C TYR A 1004 9.46 -1.20 16.93
N ILE A 1005 10.14 -2.33 16.67
CA ILE A 1005 11.51 -2.61 17.12
C ILE A 1005 12.54 -2.20 16.04
N GLY A 1006 12.17 -2.19 14.76
CA GLY A 1006 12.95 -1.57 13.68
C GLY A 1006 14.31 -2.19 13.35
N ARG A 1007 14.55 -3.43 13.77
CA ARG A 1007 15.72 -4.23 13.35
C ARG A 1007 15.43 -4.89 11.99
N PRO A 1008 16.26 -4.73 10.93
CA PRO A 1008 15.98 -5.31 9.63
C PRO A 1008 16.17 -6.83 9.60
N VAL A 1009 15.47 -7.48 8.68
CA VAL A 1009 15.52 -8.94 8.47
C VAL A 1009 16.50 -9.29 7.35
N ASN A 1010 17.36 -10.29 7.58
CA ASN A 1010 18.27 -10.84 6.56
C ASN A 1010 18.34 -12.38 6.57
N LEU A 1011 18.84 -12.94 5.47
CA LEU A 1011 19.53 -14.23 5.48
C LEU A 1011 20.90 -14.01 6.15
N LEU A 1012 21.26 -14.85 7.12
CA LEU A 1012 22.59 -14.78 7.77
C LEU A 1012 23.31 -16.13 7.69
N PHE A 1013 24.60 -16.10 7.40
CA PHE A 1013 25.50 -17.24 7.62
C PHE A 1013 26.40 -16.99 8.83
N ASN A 1014 26.82 -18.05 9.52
CA ASN A 1014 27.88 -18.01 10.51
C ASN A 1014 29.05 -18.89 10.04
N ALA A 1015 30.14 -18.23 9.62
CA ALA A 1015 31.29 -18.88 9.00
C ALA A 1015 32.08 -19.81 9.95
N SER A 1016 32.04 -19.58 11.27
CA SER A 1016 32.77 -20.41 12.23
C SER A 1016 32.02 -21.69 12.60
N SER A 1017 30.69 -21.63 12.73
CA SER A 1017 29.85 -22.81 13.02
C SER A 1017 29.32 -23.53 11.76
N ASN A 1018 29.59 -23.02 10.56
CA ASN A 1018 29.08 -23.56 9.30
C ASN A 1018 27.54 -23.66 9.26
N ALA A 1019 26.89 -22.59 9.72
CA ALA A 1019 25.45 -22.54 9.92
C ALA A 1019 24.79 -21.37 9.18
N MET A 1020 23.47 -21.45 8.99
CA MET A 1020 22.65 -20.45 8.31
C MET A 1020 21.30 -20.27 9.02
N ILE A 1021 20.83 -19.02 9.07
CA ILE A 1021 19.51 -18.61 9.57
C ILE A 1021 18.77 -17.96 8.39
N ALA A 1022 17.62 -18.51 8.01
CA ALA A 1022 16.84 -18.04 6.85
C ALA A 1022 16.06 -16.74 7.12
N PHE A 1023 15.79 -16.43 8.39
CA PHE A 1023 15.14 -15.23 8.88
C PHE A 1023 15.85 -14.75 10.15
N HIS A 1024 16.82 -13.85 10.02
CA HIS A 1024 17.60 -13.31 11.14
C HIS A 1024 17.24 -11.83 11.35
N ASP A 1025 16.84 -11.48 12.58
CA ASP A 1025 16.30 -10.15 12.94
C ASP A 1025 17.27 -9.32 13.80
N ASN A 1026 18.45 -9.84 14.18
CA ASN A 1026 19.35 -9.21 15.15
C ASN A 1026 20.39 -8.32 14.46
N ASN A 1027 19.88 -7.28 13.77
CA ASN A 1027 20.66 -6.36 12.95
C ASN A 1027 20.30 -4.89 13.25
N ASP A 1028 21.15 -3.93 12.89
CA ASP A 1028 20.78 -2.51 12.78
C ASP A 1028 20.66 -2.09 11.29
N PRO A 1029 19.76 -1.16 10.93
CA PRO A 1029 19.69 -0.61 9.57
C PRO A 1029 20.98 0.02 9.05
N TYR A 1030 21.89 0.49 9.92
CA TYR A 1030 23.16 1.09 9.49
C TYR A 1030 24.19 0.07 8.96
N PHE A 1031 24.04 -1.24 9.19
CA PHE A 1031 25.02 -2.26 8.77
C PHE A 1031 25.21 -2.26 7.24
N GLY A 1032 26.45 -2.43 6.77
CA GLY A 1032 26.73 -2.66 5.34
C GLY A 1032 26.72 -4.15 5.03
N MET A 1033 25.74 -4.65 4.26
CA MET A 1033 25.66 -6.06 3.85
C MET A 1033 25.25 -6.20 2.40
N ASN A 1034 25.45 -7.37 1.78
CA ASN A 1034 25.09 -7.55 0.38
C ASN A 1034 23.57 -7.57 0.15
N CYS A 1035 23.18 -7.23 -1.07
CA CYS A 1035 21.84 -7.43 -1.59
C CYS A 1035 21.88 -8.47 -2.71
N ARG A 1036 20.88 -9.37 -2.76
CA ARG A 1036 20.62 -10.27 -3.89
C ARG A 1036 19.16 -10.13 -4.28
N CYS A 1037 18.92 -9.80 -5.53
CA CYS A 1037 17.59 -9.46 -6.00
C CYS A 1037 16.78 -10.71 -6.34
N VAL A 1038 15.46 -10.56 -6.33
CA VAL A 1038 14.50 -11.54 -6.84
C VAL A 1038 13.74 -10.96 -8.03
N LYS A 1039 13.34 -11.83 -8.96
CA LYS A 1039 12.69 -11.40 -10.22
C LYS A 1039 11.31 -10.86 -9.90
N ILE A 1040 11.00 -9.65 -10.37
CA ILE A 1040 9.65 -9.11 -10.25
C ILE A 1040 8.70 -9.95 -11.09
N LYS A 1041 7.56 -10.32 -10.49
CA LYS A 1041 6.44 -10.99 -11.15
C LYS A 1041 5.28 -10.02 -11.20
N TYR A 1042 4.45 -10.14 -12.23
CA TYR A 1042 3.30 -9.27 -12.46
C TYR A 1042 2.02 -10.10 -12.57
N ASP A 1043 0.89 -9.53 -12.18
CA ASP A 1043 -0.43 -10.11 -12.44
C ASP A 1043 -0.90 -9.86 -13.89
N GLN A 1044 -2.12 -10.32 -14.21
CA GLN A 1044 -2.73 -10.15 -15.53
C GLN A 1044 -3.03 -8.68 -15.90
N ASN A 1045 -3.00 -7.77 -14.91
CA ASN A 1045 -3.24 -6.34 -15.07
C ASN A 1045 -1.94 -5.52 -15.10
N GLY A 1046 -0.77 -6.16 -14.95
CA GLY A 1046 0.53 -5.51 -14.85
C GLY A 1046 0.91 -5.03 -13.45
N ASN A 1047 0.13 -5.34 -12.40
CA ASN A 1047 0.49 -5.03 -11.02
C ASN A 1047 1.61 -5.92 -10.52
N GLU A 1048 2.55 -5.36 -9.76
CA GLU A 1048 3.63 -6.11 -9.12
C GLU A 1048 3.08 -7.07 -8.03
N ALA A 1049 3.39 -8.36 -8.19
CA ALA A 1049 3.00 -9.42 -7.27
C ALA A 1049 3.83 -9.38 -5.97
N GLY A 1050 3.18 -9.66 -4.84
CA GLY A 1050 3.83 -9.77 -3.54
C GLY A 1050 4.52 -11.12 -3.32
N SER A 1051 4.97 -11.34 -2.09
CA SER A 1051 5.61 -12.60 -1.66
C SER A 1051 4.64 -13.79 -1.74
N ILE A 1052 3.38 -13.61 -1.36
CA ILE A 1052 2.36 -14.66 -1.32
C ILE A 1052 1.86 -14.99 -2.75
N PRO A 1053 2.02 -16.23 -3.26
CA PRO A 1053 1.61 -16.57 -4.62
C PRO A 1053 0.08 -16.57 -4.79
N ALA A 1054 -0.43 -15.81 -5.76
CA ALA A 1054 -1.86 -15.73 -6.09
C ALA A 1054 -2.41 -17.00 -6.76
N ILE A 1055 -1.58 -17.67 -7.57
CA ILE A 1055 -1.96 -18.88 -8.30
C ILE A 1055 -1.55 -20.12 -7.47
N PRO A 1056 -2.35 -21.20 -7.41
CA PRO A 1056 -1.95 -22.47 -6.83
C PRO A 1056 -0.63 -22.98 -7.44
N VAL A 1057 0.38 -23.20 -6.59
CA VAL A 1057 1.71 -23.62 -7.00
C VAL A 1057 1.70 -25.11 -7.34
N THR A 1058 1.83 -25.42 -8.62
CA THR A 1058 1.91 -26.80 -9.12
C THR A 1058 3.34 -27.33 -9.10
N ALA A 1059 3.48 -28.67 -9.17
CA ALA A 1059 4.75 -29.35 -9.35
C ALA A 1059 5.31 -29.13 -10.78
N GLY A 1060 5.88 -27.94 -11.01
CA GLY A 1060 6.72 -27.62 -12.18
C GLY A 1060 8.19 -27.62 -11.77
N ALA A 1061 9.04 -28.28 -12.55
CA ALA A 1061 10.41 -28.61 -12.16
C ALA A 1061 11.27 -27.38 -11.77
N SER A 1062 12.05 -27.52 -10.69
CA SER A 1062 13.00 -26.53 -10.15
C SER A 1062 14.26 -26.40 -11.02
N VAL A 1063 14.09 -26.14 -12.31
CA VAL A 1063 15.19 -26.04 -13.27
C VAL A 1063 15.81 -24.63 -13.21
N LYS A 1064 17.14 -24.58 -13.21
CA LYS A 1064 17.91 -23.37 -13.54
C LYS A 1064 17.53 -22.92 -14.95
N ALA A 1065 17.09 -21.67 -15.11
CA ALA A 1065 16.75 -21.16 -16.42
C ALA A 1065 17.99 -21.17 -17.33
N SER A 1066 17.89 -21.80 -18.51
CA SER A 1066 18.87 -21.59 -19.56
C SER A 1066 18.64 -20.21 -20.16
N ASN A 1067 19.60 -19.30 -20.00
CA ASN A 1067 19.60 -18.01 -20.70
C ASN A 1067 19.94 -18.16 -22.20
N VAL A 1068 20.08 -19.40 -22.70
CA VAL A 1068 20.32 -19.73 -24.10
C VAL A 1068 19.16 -20.60 -24.58
N PHE A 1069 18.31 -20.06 -25.46
CA PHE A 1069 17.44 -20.88 -26.31
C PHE A 1069 18.31 -21.60 -27.34
N THR A 1070 18.14 -22.92 -27.48
CA THR A 1070 18.70 -23.62 -28.64
C THR A 1070 17.97 -23.20 -29.91
N GLN A 1071 18.68 -23.25 -31.04
CA GLN A 1071 18.09 -22.92 -32.35
C GLN A 1071 16.88 -23.83 -32.68
N THR A 1072 16.87 -25.05 -32.16
CA THR A 1072 15.77 -26.02 -32.25
C THR A 1072 14.53 -25.59 -31.46
N GLU A 1073 14.69 -25.10 -30.22
CA GLU A 1073 13.56 -24.62 -29.40
C GLU A 1073 12.88 -23.37 -29.98
N ILE A 1074 13.64 -22.52 -30.67
CA ILE A 1074 13.09 -21.36 -31.41
C ILE A 1074 12.15 -21.85 -32.52
N ILE A 1075 12.61 -22.81 -33.34
CA ILE A 1075 11.81 -23.43 -34.42
C ILE A 1075 10.60 -24.16 -33.84
N GLN A 1076 10.73 -24.82 -32.69
CA GLN A 1076 9.64 -25.57 -32.07
C GLN A 1076 8.54 -24.64 -31.53
N LYS A 1077 8.89 -23.48 -30.96
CA LYS A 1077 7.92 -22.47 -30.50
C LYS A 1077 7.28 -21.64 -31.63
N GLU A 1078 7.86 -21.63 -32.83
CA GLU A 1078 7.26 -20.97 -34.00
C GLU A 1078 6.00 -21.71 -34.53
N ASN A 1079 5.72 -22.93 -34.05
CA ASN A 1079 4.70 -23.82 -34.60
C ASN A 1079 3.41 -23.99 -33.75
N GLU A 1080 3.33 -23.44 -32.53
CA GLU A 1080 2.14 -23.61 -31.67
C GLU A 1080 1.30 -22.33 -31.48
N ASN A 1081 0.11 -22.34 -32.10
CA ASN A 1081 -1.06 -21.48 -31.80
C ASN A 1081 -1.07 -19.98 -32.21
N LYS A 1082 -1.12 -19.76 -33.53
CA LYS A 1082 -2.16 -18.95 -34.20
C LYS A 1082 -2.35 -17.47 -33.78
N ILE A 1083 -1.26 -16.70 -33.66
CA ILE A 1083 -1.28 -15.29 -34.07
C ILE A 1083 -0.43 -15.16 -35.35
N THR A 1084 -0.97 -14.51 -36.38
CA THR A 1084 -0.31 -14.35 -37.69
C THR A 1084 -0.30 -12.88 -38.10
N LEU A 1085 0.84 -12.42 -38.62
CA LEU A 1085 1.00 -11.04 -39.14
C LEU A 1085 1.16 -11.07 -40.67
N PHE A 1086 0.52 -10.12 -41.35
CA PHE A 1086 0.47 -10.08 -42.83
C PHE A 1086 0.25 -8.64 -43.34
N PRO A 1087 0.56 -8.31 -44.60
CA PRO A 1087 1.38 -9.09 -45.53
C PRO A 1087 2.81 -9.25 -45.01
N ASN A 1088 3.52 -10.28 -45.49
CA ASN A 1088 4.92 -10.53 -45.17
C ASN A 1088 5.60 -11.09 -46.43
N PRO A 1089 6.45 -10.34 -47.15
CA PRO A 1089 6.94 -9.00 -46.82
C PRO A 1089 5.87 -7.92 -46.68
N VAL A 1090 6.13 -6.94 -45.83
CA VAL A 1090 5.28 -5.77 -45.58
C VAL A 1090 5.91 -4.53 -46.23
N LYS A 1091 5.06 -3.65 -46.77
CA LYS A 1091 5.49 -2.34 -47.26
C LYS A 1091 5.21 -1.22 -46.26
N ASP A 1092 3.92 -0.89 -46.05
CA ASP A 1092 3.53 0.31 -45.29
C ASP A 1092 2.63 0.00 -44.07
N VAL A 1093 1.72 -0.99 -44.17
CA VAL A 1093 0.77 -1.36 -43.10
C VAL A 1093 0.86 -2.86 -42.80
N LEU A 1094 0.92 -3.22 -41.51
CA LEU A 1094 0.97 -4.58 -41.00
C LEU A 1094 -0.32 -4.92 -40.24
N TYR A 1095 -0.95 -6.03 -40.59
CA TYR A 1095 -2.18 -6.55 -40.01
C TYR A 1095 -1.91 -7.70 -39.05
N ILE A 1096 -2.80 -7.90 -38.07
CA ILE A 1096 -2.81 -9.04 -37.14
C ILE A 1096 -4.07 -9.89 -37.33
N LYS A 1097 -3.91 -11.21 -37.30
CA LYS A 1097 -5.00 -12.18 -37.26
C LYS A 1097 -4.77 -13.18 -36.13
N ALA A 1098 -5.70 -13.18 -35.19
CA ALA A 1098 -5.79 -14.04 -34.00
C ALA A 1098 -7.24 -14.55 -33.84
N ASN A 1099 -7.49 -15.47 -32.90
CA ASN A 1099 -8.82 -16.08 -32.72
C ASN A 1099 -9.64 -15.42 -31.60
N ASP A 1100 -8.99 -14.69 -30.70
CA ASP A 1100 -9.54 -14.06 -29.51
C ASP A 1100 -9.72 -12.54 -29.67
N ARG A 1101 -10.81 -12.01 -29.10
CA ARG A 1101 -11.17 -10.58 -29.14
C ARG A 1101 -10.62 -9.83 -27.93
N LYS A 1102 -9.31 -9.58 -27.93
CA LYS A 1102 -8.59 -8.75 -26.96
C LYS A 1102 -7.75 -7.70 -27.68
N ASP A 1103 -7.18 -6.76 -26.92
CA ASP A 1103 -6.18 -5.82 -27.45
C ASP A 1103 -4.83 -6.52 -27.67
N TYR A 1104 -4.13 -6.12 -28.74
CA TYR A 1104 -2.80 -6.64 -29.09
C TYR A 1104 -1.79 -5.51 -29.17
N TYR A 1105 -0.83 -5.54 -28.25
CA TYR A 1105 0.32 -4.64 -28.21
C TYR A 1105 1.53 -5.29 -28.87
N PHE A 1106 2.41 -4.50 -29.48
CA PHE A 1106 3.57 -5.00 -30.20
C PHE A 1106 4.86 -4.23 -29.88
N GLN A 1107 5.98 -4.92 -30.03
CA GLN A 1107 7.34 -4.39 -30.01
C GLN A 1107 8.07 -4.95 -31.24
N ILE A 1108 8.54 -4.08 -32.14
CA ILE A 1108 9.30 -4.44 -33.34
C ILE A 1108 10.79 -4.26 -33.04
N TYR A 1109 11.55 -5.33 -33.22
CA TYR A 1109 13.00 -5.39 -33.00
C TYR A 1109 13.75 -5.49 -34.32
N ASN A 1110 14.87 -4.78 -34.45
CA ASN A 1110 15.81 -4.97 -35.56
C ASN A 1110 16.66 -6.24 -35.37
N ALA A 1111 17.47 -6.59 -36.38
CA ALA A 1111 18.37 -7.75 -36.34
C ALA A 1111 19.42 -7.71 -35.20
N SER A 1112 19.70 -6.52 -34.63
CA SER A 1112 20.59 -6.32 -33.47
C SER A 1112 19.87 -6.44 -32.12
N GLY A 1113 18.58 -6.80 -32.10
CA GLY A 1113 17.78 -6.94 -30.88
C GLY A 1113 17.34 -5.62 -30.24
N GLN A 1114 17.43 -4.49 -30.95
CA GLN A 1114 16.97 -3.19 -30.46
C GLN A 1114 15.51 -2.93 -30.87
N ILE A 1115 14.68 -2.41 -29.97
CA ILE A 1115 13.32 -1.98 -30.31
C ILE A 1115 13.40 -0.74 -31.21
N VAL A 1116 12.75 -0.81 -32.38
CA VAL A 1116 12.67 0.28 -33.37
C VAL A 1116 11.28 0.90 -33.48
N LYS A 1117 10.23 0.19 -33.07
CA LYS A 1117 8.85 0.71 -32.99
C LYS A 1117 8.04 -0.13 -31.99
N SER A 1118 7.08 0.47 -31.32
CA SER A 1118 6.11 -0.23 -30.45
C SER A 1118 4.76 0.47 -30.49
N GLY A 1119 3.71 -0.21 -30.07
CA GLY A 1119 2.35 0.34 -30.08
C GLY A 1119 1.26 -0.72 -29.88
N LYS A 1120 0.06 -0.41 -30.34
CA LYS A 1120 -1.12 -1.30 -30.39
C LYS A 1120 -1.57 -1.50 -31.83
N PHE A 1121 -2.13 -2.66 -32.14
CA PHE A 1121 -2.85 -2.91 -33.39
C PHE A 1121 -4.26 -2.30 -33.32
N GLU A 1122 -4.41 -1.06 -33.77
CA GLU A 1122 -5.71 -0.39 -33.86
C GLU A 1122 -6.53 -0.95 -35.02
N ASN A 1123 -7.76 -1.39 -34.76
CA ASN A 1123 -8.61 -2.10 -35.73
C ASN A 1123 -7.87 -3.25 -36.45
N ALA A 1124 -7.05 -4.01 -35.71
CA ALA A 1124 -6.23 -5.12 -36.19
C ALA A 1124 -5.15 -4.75 -37.25
N GLN A 1125 -4.73 -3.48 -37.31
CA GLN A 1125 -3.65 -3.00 -38.18
C GLN A 1125 -2.70 -2.03 -37.46
N THR A 1126 -1.50 -1.85 -37.99
CA THR A 1126 -0.55 -0.82 -37.54
C THR A 1126 0.35 -0.34 -38.68
N ASP A 1127 0.79 0.91 -38.61
CA ASP A 1127 1.72 1.51 -39.58
C ASP A 1127 3.17 1.06 -39.30
N VAL A 1128 3.86 0.67 -40.37
CA VAL A 1128 5.29 0.31 -40.36
C VAL A 1128 6.10 1.01 -41.46
N SER A 1129 5.51 1.99 -42.16
CA SER A 1129 6.18 2.78 -43.22
C SER A 1129 7.46 3.46 -42.74
N SER A 1130 7.52 3.85 -41.46
CA SER A 1130 8.67 4.46 -40.80
C SER A 1130 9.87 3.53 -40.55
N LEU A 1131 9.82 2.27 -40.99
CA LEU A 1131 10.95 1.33 -40.91
C LEU A 1131 11.74 1.30 -42.22
N SER A 1132 13.06 1.20 -42.13
CA SER A 1132 13.93 0.90 -43.28
C SER A 1132 13.68 -0.52 -43.82
N SER A 1133 13.94 -0.77 -45.10
CA SER A 1133 13.94 -2.11 -45.69
C SER A 1133 14.86 -3.06 -44.91
N GLY A 1134 14.37 -4.24 -44.53
CA GLY A 1134 15.13 -5.16 -43.66
C GLY A 1134 14.31 -6.24 -42.96
N VAL A 1135 14.99 -7.05 -42.15
CA VAL A 1135 14.38 -8.13 -41.34
C VAL A 1135 14.16 -7.65 -39.92
N TYR A 1136 12.94 -7.86 -39.41
CA TYR A 1136 12.54 -7.48 -38.05
C TYR A 1136 11.83 -8.64 -37.34
N LEU A 1137 11.85 -8.63 -36.00
CA LEU A 1137 11.07 -9.52 -35.15
C LEU A 1137 9.98 -8.72 -34.45
N VAL A 1138 8.72 -9.09 -34.63
CA VAL A 1138 7.58 -8.48 -33.94
C VAL A 1138 7.17 -9.37 -32.78
N ARG A 1139 7.40 -8.90 -31.56
CA ARG A 1139 6.89 -9.50 -30.33
C ARG A 1139 5.49 -8.95 -30.07
N VAL A 1140 4.50 -9.82 -29.90
CA VAL A 1140 3.13 -9.48 -29.51
C VAL A 1140 2.94 -9.77 -28.02
N ASN A 1141 2.24 -8.88 -27.31
CA ASN A 1141 1.84 -9.02 -25.90
C ASN A 1141 2.95 -9.60 -24.99
N ASN A 1142 4.11 -8.93 -24.92
CA ASN A 1142 5.24 -9.32 -24.06
C ASN A 1142 5.67 -10.81 -24.17
N SER A 1143 5.65 -11.35 -25.39
CA SER A 1143 6.02 -12.74 -25.78
C SER A 1143 4.90 -13.79 -25.71
N GLU A 1144 3.62 -13.41 -25.81
CA GLU A 1144 2.57 -14.38 -26.20
C GLU A 1144 2.93 -15.03 -27.54
N VAL A 1145 3.36 -14.23 -28.54
CA VAL A 1145 3.88 -14.71 -29.83
C VAL A 1145 5.03 -13.81 -30.30
N ILE A 1146 5.98 -14.37 -31.07
CA ILE A 1146 7.02 -13.62 -31.79
C ILE A 1146 6.93 -14.01 -33.28
N VAL A 1147 6.87 -13.03 -34.18
CA VAL A 1147 6.72 -13.22 -35.63
C VAL A 1147 7.80 -12.46 -36.38
N LYS A 1148 8.54 -13.14 -37.26
CA LYS A 1148 9.52 -12.52 -38.17
C LYS A 1148 8.81 -11.83 -39.34
N ILE A 1149 9.10 -10.54 -39.57
CA ILE A 1149 8.63 -9.78 -40.74
C ILE A 1149 9.78 -9.28 -41.60
N ILE A 1150 9.52 -9.10 -42.89
CA ILE A 1150 10.44 -8.48 -43.85
C ILE A 1150 9.82 -7.17 -44.31
N LYS A 1151 10.46 -6.04 -44.02
CA LYS A 1151 10.10 -4.71 -44.56
C LYS A 1151 10.72 -4.55 -45.95
N GLN A 1152 9.90 -4.19 -46.94
CA GLN A 1152 10.33 -3.70 -48.25
C GLN A 1152 10.65 -2.21 -48.19
#